data_AF-B4D423-F1
#
_entry.id   AF-B4D423-F1
#
_cell.length_a   1.000
_cell.length_b   1.000
_cell.length_c   1.000
_cell.angle_alpha   90.00
_cell.angle_beta   90.00
_cell.angle_gamma   90.00
#
_symmetry.space_group_name_H-M   'P 1'
#
loop_
_entity.id
_entity.type
_entity.pdbx_description
1 polymer ?
#
loop_
_entity_poly.entity_id
_entity_poly.type
_entity_poly.pdbx_seq_one_letter_code
_entity_poly.pdbx_strand_id
1 'polypeptide(L)'
;MKFPLTLAVSLLCAVLARAATPEELALKPYTPPPAPDAKAWPRERLLGFMKDLADFVEKNHIVSDPARKTYGMAYEFWKGGKKMQEFGLDSMHDGAWYLSSLLVAQRADPKGDWLLRAQRYGIPFYTNLLNHSDQLFPKMQPSEEDKHPWPAPLKGWAPRGWDDGSGFDRKNGQPMPDGYFTDSNHLSQDLADVLLNVWLSTRDPAVAEAAGHLRDYKQEYFGPIQGIEIAAEMTAGQANAFLKYKGPDISAHALWPGYEGLFEKKPAQLPVYNDGLAWLYRQGTAGALISGELPHGLAAHAIARCYGAVAGMEIFFDDRPYPYGAWFFDLQRPPAFVEGKGKLAEYSSTAKNFYGSRGAQLAWLAAAILPELKAQPTLWDNFAKPPPGDVIVRMVDDPPTTDGLKDPVYAKSGALGEDSARVTLISDPRNLHVLIETTRPQLTVTFQEENGELHAAQSGAHASSNAAMRESDARDSSHLAAAKKKSAHKSDDDAKKTGPAEPVFVRGGKLTVTKEGQCTLVNEKGEPLLHAAAFKQDAFKQGDGDGWIAEVRIPYTFVPAQNAWINGVDFGRYRVGIDNAPQQIVCIRSEASRVQKQLENSVLGTIDFWSRIWKERGIIPSGWHTPTAPAGAWEISDTGGYAHLIQTMALWMIYQDGHREWQIIRDQFPKAPNPCPALPPSVLKAQGLQ
;
A
#
# COMPACT_ATOMS: atom_id res chain seq x y z
N MET A 1 -21.68 61.85 1.93
CA MET A 1 -22.47 60.78 1.27
C MET A 1 -22.13 59.47 1.96
N LYS A 2 -23.10 58.84 2.64
CA LYS A 2 -22.93 57.54 3.31
C LYS A 2 -23.46 56.46 2.37
N PHE A 3 -22.60 55.63 1.81
CA PHE A 3 -23.02 54.41 1.11
C PHE A 3 -23.59 53.42 2.14
N PRO A 4 -24.78 52.85 1.93
CA PRO A 4 -25.35 51.90 2.87
C PRO A 4 -24.56 50.58 2.82
N LEU A 5 -23.83 50.31 3.91
CA LEU A 5 -23.05 49.09 4.15
C LEU A 5 -23.87 47.80 3.97
N THR A 6 -25.20 47.90 4.09
CA THR A 6 -26.16 46.79 3.89
C THR A 6 -26.23 46.30 2.45
N LEU A 7 -26.01 47.14 1.42
CA LEU A 7 -26.03 46.65 0.02
C LEU A 7 -24.76 45.85 -0.34
N ALA A 8 -23.62 46.20 0.27
CA ALA A 8 -22.34 45.51 0.06
C ALA A 8 -22.33 44.12 0.72
N VAL A 9 -22.96 43.97 1.89
CA VAL A 9 -23.08 42.66 2.58
C VAL A 9 -24.04 41.73 1.83
N SER A 10 -25.14 42.24 1.26
CA SER A 10 -26.05 41.41 0.46
C SER A 10 -25.47 40.98 -0.90
N LEU A 11 -24.64 41.81 -1.54
CA LEU A 11 -23.89 41.39 -2.74
C LEU A 11 -22.73 40.44 -2.41
N LEU A 12 -22.08 40.56 -1.24
CA LEU A 12 -21.05 39.58 -0.82
C LEU A 12 -21.65 38.21 -0.47
N CYS A 13 -22.86 38.17 0.13
CA CYS A 13 -23.56 36.91 0.39
C CYS A 13 -24.12 36.25 -0.88
N ALA A 14 -24.35 37.01 -1.96
CA ALA A 14 -24.83 36.48 -3.24
C ALA A 14 -23.71 35.93 -4.15
N VAL A 15 -22.43 36.17 -3.83
CA VAL A 15 -21.26 35.62 -4.53
C VAL A 15 -20.56 34.52 -3.71
N LEU A 16 -21.27 33.93 -2.74
CA LEU A 16 -20.89 32.61 -2.25
C LEU A 16 -21.23 31.61 -3.36
N ALA A 17 -20.28 31.43 -4.28
CA ALA A 17 -20.36 30.39 -5.30
C ALA A 17 -20.77 29.09 -4.62
N ARG A 18 -21.95 28.59 -4.96
CA ARG A 18 -22.40 27.27 -4.51
C ARG A 18 -21.27 26.30 -4.83
N ALA A 19 -20.79 25.56 -3.82
CA ALA A 19 -19.81 24.50 -4.06
C ALA A 19 -20.38 23.56 -5.12
N ALA A 20 -19.58 23.26 -6.14
CA ALA A 20 -19.99 22.37 -7.22
C ALA A 20 -20.44 21.03 -6.64
N THR A 21 -21.47 20.40 -7.21
CA THR A 21 -21.92 19.09 -6.73
C THR A 21 -20.94 18.00 -7.12
N PRO A 22 -20.91 16.83 -6.44
CA PRO A 22 -20.06 15.70 -6.84
C PRO A 22 -20.24 15.30 -8.31
N GLU A 23 -21.45 15.42 -8.85
CA GLU A 23 -21.74 15.17 -10.27
C GLU A 23 -21.08 16.21 -11.18
N GLU A 24 -21.19 17.50 -10.85
CA GLU A 24 -20.54 18.57 -11.60
C GLU A 24 -19.02 18.44 -11.57
N LEU A 25 -18.46 18.00 -10.44
CA LEU A 25 -17.03 17.78 -10.24
C LEU A 25 -16.53 16.54 -10.99
N ALA A 26 -17.31 15.46 -11.00
CA ALA A 26 -17.02 14.26 -11.78
C ALA A 26 -17.03 14.50 -13.28
N LEU A 27 -17.79 15.49 -13.74
CA LEU A 27 -17.77 15.94 -15.12
C LEU A 27 -16.67 16.96 -15.42
N LYS A 28 -15.76 17.29 -14.51
CA LYS A 28 -14.57 18.09 -14.85
C LYS A 28 -13.43 17.17 -15.30
N PRO A 29 -12.54 17.65 -16.18
CA PRO A 29 -11.30 16.94 -16.47
C PRO A 29 -10.55 16.63 -15.18
N TYR A 30 -10.05 15.40 -15.05
CA TYR A 30 -9.18 15.06 -13.94
C TYR A 30 -7.96 15.97 -13.96
N THR A 31 -7.73 16.65 -12.83
CA THR A 31 -6.51 17.42 -12.62
C THR A 31 -5.67 16.64 -11.62
N PRO A 32 -4.52 16.08 -12.03
CA PRO A 32 -3.65 15.39 -11.09
C PRO A 32 -3.21 16.36 -9.98
N PRO A 33 -3.02 15.86 -8.75
CA PRO A 33 -2.42 16.68 -7.69
C PRO A 33 -1.06 17.23 -8.15
N PRO A 34 -0.68 18.44 -7.70
CA PRO A 34 0.61 19.02 -8.07
C PRO A 34 1.73 18.06 -7.65
N ALA A 35 2.57 17.68 -8.61
CA ALA A 35 3.69 16.79 -8.35
C ALA A 35 4.68 17.48 -7.37
N PRO A 36 5.16 16.77 -6.35
CA PRO A 36 6.22 17.30 -5.49
C PRO A 36 7.48 17.60 -6.28
N ASP A 37 8.14 18.73 -5.98
CA ASP A 37 9.40 19.09 -6.63
C ASP A 37 10.58 18.34 -5.97
N ALA A 38 11.13 17.36 -6.68
CA ALA A 38 12.32 16.64 -6.24
C ALA A 38 13.51 17.57 -5.94
N LYS A 39 13.63 18.71 -6.64
CA LYS A 39 14.69 19.69 -6.42
C LYS A 39 14.54 20.42 -5.08
N ALA A 40 13.34 20.41 -4.49
CA ALA A 40 13.13 20.94 -3.14
C ALA A 40 13.78 20.06 -2.07
N TRP A 41 14.16 18.82 -2.39
CA TRP A 41 14.73 17.84 -1.48
C TRP A 41 16.15 17.40 -1.92
N PRO A 42 17.13 18.31 -1.93
CA PRO A 42 18.52 17.95 -2.13
C PRO A 42 19.04 17.13 -0.94
N ARG A 43 20.12 16.38 -1.18
CA ARG A 43 20.73 15.48 -0.20
C ARG A 43 20.99 16.14 1.15
N GLU A 44 21.54 17.35 1.16
CA GLU A 44 21.88 18.08 2.38
C GLU A 44 20.64 18.40 3.22
N ARG A 45 19.52 18.72 2.56
CA ARG A 45 18.25 19.00 3.24
C ARG A 45 17.64 17.72 3.81
N LEU A 46 17.70 16.61 3.07
CA LEU A 46 17.25 15.30 3.53
C LEU A 46 18.04 14.86 4.77
N LEU A 47 19.37 14.95 4.73
CA LEU A 47 20.25 14.63 5.85
C LEU A 47 19.97 15.52 7.07
N GLY A 48 19.83 16.84 6.86
CA GLY A 48 19.48 17.76 7.93
C GLY A 48 18.16 17.38 8.61
N PHE A 49 17.13 17.09 7.82
CA PHE A 49 15.83 16.71 8.36
C PHE A 49 15.87 15.34 9.06
N MET A 50 16.52 14.33 8.48
CA MET A 50 16.73 13.03 9.13
C MET A 50 17.42 13.18 10.50
N LYS A 51 18.41 14.08 10.60
CA LYS A 51 19.14 14.33 11.83
C LYS A 51 18.26 15.01 12.87
N ASP A 52 17.47 16.01 12.48
CA ASP A 52 16.52 16.66 13.39
C ASP A 52 15.53 15.65 13.98
N LEU A 53 15.02 14.71 13.16
CA LEU A 53 14.13 13.64 13.62
C LEU A 53 14.84 12.68 14.58
N ALA A 54 16.04 12.21 14.23
CA ALA A 54 16.80 11.29 15.08
C ALA A 54 17.22 11.92 16.42
N ASP A 55 17.66 13.19 16.40
CA ASP A 55 17.99 13.96 17.60
C ASP A 55 16.75 14.12 18.50
N PHE A 56 15.57 14.32 17.91
CA PHE A 56 14.32 14.38 18.66
C PHE A 56 13.98 13.05 19.33
N VAL A 57 14.08 11.92 18.61
CA VAL A 57 13.82 10.58 19.17
C VAL A 57 14.80 10.25 20.28
N GLU A 58 16.11 10.48 20.07
CA GLU A 58 17.14 10.22 21.08
C GLU A 58 16.91 11.04 22.36
N LYS A 59 16.56 12.33 22.22
CA LYS A 59 16.29 13.20 23.36
C LYS A 59 15.01 12.83 24.11
N ASN A 60 13.93 12.58 23.37
CA ASN A 60 12.59 12.59 23.93
C ASN A 60 12.04 11.19 24.19
N HIS A 61 12.38 10.21 23.36
CA HIS A 61 11.83 8.86 23.40
C HIS A 61 12.80 7.83 23.98
N ILE A 62 14.11 7.93 23.72
CA ILE A 62 15.10 6.97 24.21
C ILE A 62 15.36 7.13 25.72
N VAL A 63 15.50 6.00 26.42
CA VAL A 63 16.03 5.94 27.79
C VAL A 63 17.55 5.97 27.75
N SER A 64 18.14 7.12 28.03
CA SER A 64 19.60 7.34 27.98
C SER A 64 20.30 7.36 29.34
N ASP A 65 19.55 7.22 30.44
CA ASP A 65 20.13 7.15 31.79
C ASP A 65 20.66 5.74 32.09
N PRO A 66 21.99 5.55 32.24
CA PRO A 66 22.59 4.23 32.46
C PRO A 66 22.32 3.66 33.86
N ALA A 67 21.62 4.38 34.74
CA ALA A 67 21.10 3.83 36.00
C ALA A 67 19.78 3.08 35.84
N ARG A 68 19.14 3.18 34.67
CA ARG A 68 17.82 2.60 34.40
C ARG A 68 17.93 1.24 33.74
N LYS A 69 17.08 0.29 34.16
CA LYS A 69 17.06 -1.08 33.61
C LYS A 69 16.52 -1.16 32.17
N THR A 70 15.77 -0.16 31.74
CA THR A 70 15.27 0.00 30.37
C THR A 70 16.20 0.86 29.49
N TYR A 71 17.45 1.09 29.90
CA TYR A 71 18.44 1.84 29.09
C TYR A 71 18.51 1.32 27.65
N GLY A 72 18.36 2.23 26.70
CA GLY A 72 18.34 1.95 25.26
C GLY A 72 16.96 1.69 24.65
N MET A 73 15.93 1.46 25.47
CA MET A 73 14.54 1.34 25.01
C MET A 73 14.02 2.68 24.46
N ALA A 74 13.20 2.63 23.41
CA ALA A 74 12.42 3.77 22.93
C ALA A 74 10.98 3.69 23.46
N TYR A 75 10.50 4.76 24.08
CA TYR A 75 9.07 4.91 24.34
C TYR A 75 8.31 5.18 23.05
N GLU A 76 7.14 4.55 22.90
CA GLU A 76 6.25 4.74 21.74
C GLU A 76 5.89 6.22 21.58
N PHE A 77 5.43 6.86 22.66
CA PHE A 77 4.81 8.16 22.58
C PHE A 77 5.55 9.25 23.36
N TRP A 78 5.43 10.50 22.89
CA TRP A 78 5.86 11.68 23.63
C TRP A 78 4.83 12.81 23.60
N LYS A 79 4.50 13.36 24.77
CA LYS A 79 3.55 14.48 24.92
C LYS A 79 4.00 15.44 26.01
N GLY A 80 4.20 16.71 25.66
CA GLY A 80 4.39 17.78 26.65
C GLY A 80 5.56 17.52 27.61
N GLY A 81 6.68 17.00 27.10
CA GLY A 81 7.86 16.68 27.91
C GLY A 81 7.81 15.32 28.62
N LYS A 82 6.74 14.55 28.45
CA LYS A 82 6.56 13.23 29.07
C LYS A 82 6.70 12.11 28.04
N LYS A 83 7.41 11.06 28.44
CA LYS A 83 7.45 9.76 27.77
C LYS A 83 6.17 9.01 28.13
N MET A 84 5.36 8.70 27.12
CA MET A 84 4.04 8.11 27.28
C MET A 84 4.06 6.69 26.70
N GLN A 85 3.27 5.79 27.30
CA GLN A 85 3.11 4.40 26.86
C GLN A 85 1.75 3.88 27.33
N GLU A 86 1.32 2.75 26.79
CA GLU A 86 0.17 2.00 27.29
C GLU A 86 0.59 0.53 27.36
N PHE A 87 0.34 -0.16 28.49
CA PHE A 87 0.64 -1.60 28.58
C PHE A 87 -0.23 -2.34 27.55
N GLY A 88 0.43 -3.01 26.59
CA GLY A 88 -0.21 -3.69 25.46
C GLY A 88 -0.11 -2.99 24.10
N LEU A 89 0.61 -1.86 24.00
CA LEU A 89 0.92 -1.18 22.74
C LEU A 89 2.37 -1.37 22.26
N ASP A 90 2.75 -0.65 21.20
CA ASP A 90 3.78 -0.98 20.22
C ASP A 90 5.19 -0.45 20.57
N SER A 91 5.50 -0.18 21.85
CA SER A 91 6.78 0.45 22.22
C SER A 91 8.02 -0.33 21.77
N MET A 92 8.03 -1.66 21.95
CA MET A 92 9.14 -2.46 21.43
C MET A 92 9.15 -2.55 19.90
N HIS A 93 7.98 -2.49 19.25
CA HIS A 93 7.87 -2.48 17.79
C HIS A 93 8.48 -1.20 17.22
N ASP A 94 8.08 -0.04 17.74
CA ASP A 94 8.51 1.25 17.22
C ASP A 94 9.99 1.52 17.51
N GLY A 95 10.49 1.05 18.65
CA GLY A 95 11.93 1.05 18.91
C GLY A 95 12.72 0.17 17.93
N ALA A 96 12.16 -0.98 17.52
CA ALA A 96 12.77 -1.88 16.54
C ALA A 96 12.79 -1.22 15.15
N TRP A 97 11.68 -0.59 14.74
CA TRP A 97 11.62 0.20 13.51
C TRP A 97 12.61 1.37 13.53
N TYR A 98 12.71 2.09 14.66
CA TYR A 98 13.68 3.18 14.79
C TYR A 98 15.13 2.69 14.65
N LEU A 99 15.48 1.58 15.31
CA LEU A 99 16.79 0.95 15.14
C LEU A 99 17.04 0.57 13.67
N SER A 100 16.05 -0.05 13.01
CA SER A 100 16.13 -0.40 11.59
C SER A 100 16.39 0.83 10.72
N SER A 101 15.71 1.95 10.99
CA SER A 101 15.86 3.21 10.25
C SER A 101 17.26 3.81 10.35
N LEU A 102 17.93 3.72 11.51
CA LEU A 102 19.30 4.20 11.70
C LEU A 102 20.30 3.41 10.84
N LEU A 103 20.07 2.11 10.63
CA LEU A 103 20.94 1.30 9.78
C LEU A 103 20.76 1.61 8.30
N VAL A 104 19.52 1.87 7.88
CA VAL A 104 19.25 2.33 6.51
C VAL A 104 19.85 3.73 6.29
N ALA A 105 19.76 4.61 7.29
CA ALA A 105 20.43 5.91 7.27
C ALA A 105 21.95 5.79 7.18
N GLN A 106 22.57 4.85 7.91
CA GLN A 106 24.01 4.55 7.80
C GLN A 106 24.41 4.15 6.37
N ARG A 107 23.57 3.37 5.68
CA ARG A 107 23.85 2.94 4.30
C ARG A 107 23.78 4.10 3.33
N ALA A 108 22.76 4.93 3.49
CA ALA A 108 22.55 6.10 2.67
C ALA A 108 23.63 7.18 2.93
N ASP A 109 24.12 7.30 4.17
CA ASP A 109 25.19 8.23 4.57
C ASP A 109 26.26 7.54 5.45
N PRO A 110 27.25 6.90 4.81
CA PRO A 110 28.28 6.12 5.53
C PRO A 110 29.19 6.95 6.43
N LYS A 111 29.20 8.28 6.27
CA LYS A 111 30.02 9.21 7.07
C LYS A 111 29.27 9.76 8.28
N GLY A 112 27.96 9.53 8.38
CA GLY A 112 27.14 9.94 9.51
C GLY A 112 27.44 9.13 10.78
N ASP A 113 26.79 9.51 11.88
CA ASP A 113 26.91 8.86 13.19
C ASP A 113 25.79 7.83 13.44
N TRP A 114 25.09 7.40 12.39
CA TRP A 114 23.86 6.60 12.48
C TRP A 114 24.08 5.24 13.13
N LEU A 115 25.11 4.49 12.70
CA LEU A 115 25.48 3.22 13.34
C LEU A 115 25.95 3.42 14.77
N LEU A 116 26.68 4.52 15.06
CA LEU A 116 27.12 4.82 16.42
C LEU A 116 25.93 5.04 17.37
N ARG A 117 24.86 5.71 16.90
CA ARG A 117 23.62 5.87 17.66
C ARG A 117 22.94 4.52 17.91
N ALA A 118 22.85 3.68 16.89
CA ALA A 118 22.31 2.33 17.01
C ALA A 118 23.11 1.47 18.02
N GLN A 119 24.43 1.52 17.96
CA GLN A 119 25.35 0.79 18.85
C GLN A 119 25.36 1.33 20.28
N ARG A 120 25.00 2.59 20.50
CA ARG A 120 24.94 3.19 21.85
C ARG A 120 23.73 2.73 22.65
N TYR A 121 22.59 2.49 21.99
CA TYR A 121 21.30 2.27 22.65
C TYR A 121 20.59 1.01 22.15
N GLY A 122 20.08 1.04 20.92
CA GLY A 122 19.12 0.05 20.43
C GLY A 122 19.72 -1.35 20.30
N ILE A 123 20.91 -1.48 19.68
CA ILE A 123 21.49 -2.82 19.46
C ILE A 123 21.78 -3.53 20.78
N PRO A 124 22.51 -2.93 21.75
CA PRO A 124 22.75 -3.58 23.03
C PRO A 124 21.47 -3.88 23.81
N PHE A 125 20.45 -3.01 23.70
CA PHE A 125 19.17 -3.21 24.36
C PHE A 125 18.46 -4.47 23.84
N TYR A 126 18.22 -4.57 22.52
CA TYR A 126 17.47 -5.69 21.94
C TYR A 126 18.22 -7.02 21.98
N THR A 127 19.55 -7.02 21.81
CA THR A 127 20.32 -8.27 21.94
C THR A 127 20.33 -8.77 23.38
N ASN A 128 20.53 -7.89 24.36
CA ASN A 128 20.47 -8.25 25.78
C ASN A 128 19.06 -8.72 26.18
N LEU A 129 18.02 -8.04 25.70
CA LEU A 129 16.63 -8.42 25.92
C LEU A 129 16.39 -9.88 25.54
N LEU A 130 16.76 -10.28 24.32
CA LEU A 130 16.49 -11.62 23.81
C LEU A 130 17.46 -12.69 24.35
N ASN A 131 18.73 -12.35 24.58
CA ASN A 131 19.72 -13.29 25.08
C ASN A 131 19.56 -13.62 26.58
N HIS A 132 18.87 -12.76 27.32
CA HIS A 132 18.68 -12.85 28.76
C HIS A 132 17.22 -12.72 29.21
N SER A 133 16.24 -12.90 28.32
CA SER A 133 14.82 -12.74 28.67
C SER A 133 14.35 -13.68 29.78
N ASP A 134 14.97 -14.86 29.90
CA ASP A 134 14.76 -15.83 30.97
C ASP A 134 15.08 -15.28 32.36
N GLN A 135 16.07 -14.39 32.44
CA GLN A 135 16.51 -13.75 33.68
C GLN A 135 15.84 -12.39 33.90
N LEU A 136 15.63 -11.63 32.83
CA LEU A 136 15.02 -10.29 32.88
C LEU A 136 13.53 -10.34 33.26
N PHE A 137 12.83 -11.42 32.86
CA PHE A 137 11.38 -11.54 33.02
C PHE A 137 10.99 -12.81 33.78
N PRO A 138 11.39 -12.97 35.05
CA PRO A 138 11.17 -14.20 35.82
C PRO A 138 9.69 -14.50 36.08
N LYS A 139 8.80 -13.51 35.87
CA LYS A 139 7.35 -13.64 36.02
C LYS A 139 6.62 -13.68 34.67
N MET A 140 7.33 -13.82 33.54
CA MET A 140 6.69 -13.93 32.23
C MET A 140 5.65 -15.05 32.24
N GLN A 141 4.51 -14.82 31.61
CA GLN A 141 3.43 -15.78 31.52
C GLN A 141 3.15 -16.07 30.05
N PRO A 142 2.74 -17.30 29.71
CA PRO A 142 2.13 -17.56 28.41
C PRO A 142 0.93 -16.62 28.20
N SER A 143 0.87 -16.04 27.00
CA SER A 143 -0.28 -15.36 26.43
C SER A 143 -1.31 -16.37 25.90
N GLU A 144 -2.50 -15.88 25.53
CA GLU A 144 -3.51 -16.69 24.84
C GLU A 144 -3.07 -17.18 23.45
N GLU A 145 -2.05 -16.55 22.84
CA GLU A 145 -1.51 -16.97 21.54
C GLU A 145 -0.58 -18.18 21.66
N ASP A 146 -0.08 -18.50 22.86
CA ASP A 146 0.87 -19.59 23.10
C ASP A 146 0.18 -20.95 23.03
N LYS A 147 0.60 -21.79 22.07
CA LYS A 147 0.01 -23.13 21.87
C LYS A 147 0.46 -24.13 22.93
N HIS A 148 1.61 -23.88 23.54
CA HIS A 148 2.22 -24.73 24.53
C HIS A 148 2.61 -23.89 25.76
N PRO A 149 2.10 -24.20 26.96
CA PRO A 149 2.54 -23.53 28.17
C PRO A 149 4.00 -23.92 28.47
N TRP A 150 4.82 -22.96 28.87
CA TRP A 150 6.19 -23.22 29.35
C TRP A 150 6.26 -23.19 30.89
N PRO A 151 7.03 -24.10 31.50
CA PRO A 151 7.13 -24.22 32.96
C PRO A 151 8.14 -23.24 33.58
N ALA A 152 8.98 -22.60 32.76
CA ALA A 152 10.06 -21.71 33.20
C ALA A 152 10.22 -20.54 32.21
N PRO A 153 10.78 -19.40 32.67
CA PRO A 153 11.16 -18.29 31.80
C PRO A 153 12.06 -18.74 30.63
N LEU A 154 11.90 -18.11 29.47
CA LEU A 154 12.53 -18.52 28.22
C LEU A 154 13.43 -17.43 27.64
N LYS A 155 14.49 -17.83 26.93
CA LYS A 155 15.26 -16.95 26.05
C LYS A 155 14.49 -16.67 24.76
N GLY A 156 14.80 -15.55 24.10
CA GLY A 156 14.15 -15.15 22.85
C GLY A 156 12.75 -14.55 23.01
N TRP A 157 12.25 -14.42 24.24
CA TRP A 157 10.96 -13.80 24.55
C TRP A 157 11.12 -12.28 24.67
N ALA A 158 10.16 -11.50 24.16
CA ALA A 158 10.16 -10.05 24.28
C ALA A 158 8.77 -9.54 24.71
N PRO A 159 8.68 -8.62 25.69
CA PRO A 159 7.41 -7.99 26.02
C PRO A 159 7.04 -6.94 24.97
N ARG A 160 5.75 -6.72 24.69
CA ARG A 160 5.31 -5.58 23.86
C ARG A 160 5.63 -4.22 24.49
N GLY A 161 5.62 -4.17 25.82
CA GLY A 161 6.01 -2.99 26.59
C GLY A 161 6.72 -3.35 27.88
N TRP A 162 7.70 -2.54 28.25
CA TRP A 162 8.46 -2.64 29.50
C TRP A 162 8.63 -1.24 30.09
N ASP A 163 8.22 -1.03 31.33
CA ASP A 163 8.43 0.22 32.06
C ASP A 163 9.14 -0.05 33.39
N ASP A 164 9.91 0.92 33.87
CA ASP A 164 10.63 0.85 35.14
C ASP A 164 10.08 1.82 36.21
N GLY A 165 8.84 2.27 36.03
CA GLY A 165 8.14 3.20 36.93
C GLY A 165 8.23 4.67 36.53
N SER A 166 8.73 4.99 35.34
CA SER A 166 9.02 6.37 34.92
C SER A 166 8.22 6.83 33.71
N GLY A 167 7.58 5.91 32.98
CA GLY A 167 6.64 6.25 31.92
C GLY A 167 5.31 6.74 32.47
N PHE A 168 4.49 7.27 31.56
CA PHE A 168 3.14 7.72 31.86
C PHE A 168 2.13 7.01 30.95
N ASP A 169 1.01 6.60 31.51
CA ASP A 169 -0.08 5.97 30.78
C ASP A 169 -0.68 6.95 29.77
N ARG A 170 -0.78 6.53 28.50
CA ARG A 170 -1.25 7.36 27.39
C ARG A 170 -2.69 7.85 27.58
N LYS A 171 -3.56 7.03 28.17
CA LYS A 171 -5.01 7.31 28.29
C LYS A 171 -5.30 8.28 29.42
N ASN A 172 -4.67 8.10 30.58
CA ASN A 172 -4.99 8.85 31.79
C ASN A 172 -3.86 9.77 32.30
N GLY A 173 -2.66 9.69 31.71
CA GLY A 173 -1.51 10.52 32.05
C GLY A 173 -0.89 10.25 33.43
N GLN A 174 -1.26 9.16 34.10
CA GLN A 174 -0.71 8.75 35.39
C GLN A 174 0.62 8.00 35.22
N PRO A 175 1.52 8.06 36.21
CA PRO A 175 2.73 7.24 36.18
C PRO A 175 2.41 5.75 36.02
N MET A 176 3.16 5.08 35.16
CA MET A 176 3.06 3.62 35.01
C MET A 176 3.82 2.92 36.15
N PRO A 177 3.32 1.78 36.66
CA PRO A 177 4.11 0.94 37.55
C PRO A 177 5.30 0.33 36.80
N ASP A 178 6.33 -0.07 37.56
CA ASP A 178 7.35 -0.98 37.08
C ASP A 178 6.71 -2.31 36.66
N GLY A 179 6.92 -2.71 35.41
CA GLY A 179 6.38 -3.95 34.88
C GLY A 179 6.56 -4.11 33.38
N TYR A 180 6.04 -5.20 32.87
CA TYR A 180 6.05 -5.52 31.45
C TYR A 180 4.76 -6.23 31.06
N PHE A 181 4.45 -6.21 29.77
CA PHE A 181 3.23 -6.80 29.21
C PHE A 181 3.58 -7.86 28.16
N THR A 182 2.60 -8.72 27.83
CA THR A 182 2.68 -9.92 26.96
C THR A 182 3.55 -9.78 25.72
N ASP A 183 3.94 -10.91 25.11
CA ASP A 183 4.55 -10.94 23.76
C ASP A 183 3.46 -10.91 22.65
N SER A 184 3.88 -10.82 21.39
CA SER A 184 3.08 -11.07 20.20
C SER A 184 3.93 -11.62 19.05
N ASN A 185 3.34 -12.49 18.22
CA ASN A 185 3.96 -12.96 16.98
C ASN A 185 4.32 -11.83 16.00
N HIS A 186 3.60 -10.72 16.05
CA HIS A 186 3.91 -9.55 15.23
C HIS A 186 5.24 -8.91 15.67
N LEU A 187 5.43 -8.68 16.98
CA LEU A 187 6.67 -8.09 17.52
C LEU A 187 7.87 -8.93 17.17
N SER A 188 7.73 -10.25 17.27
CA SER A 188 8.81 -11.17 16.96
C SER A 188 9.25 -11.11 15.49
N GLN A 189 8.35 -10.80 14.55
CA GLN A 189 8.73 -10.59 13.16
C GLN A 189 9.46 -9.24 12.96
N ASP A 190 9.04 -8.18 13.65
CA ASP A 190 9.76 -6.89 13.64
C ASP A 190 11.17 -7.03 14.26
N LEU A 191 11.29 -7.79 15.34
CA LEU A 191 12.57 -8.10 15.98
C LEU A 191 13.47 -8.94 15.06
N ALA A 192 12.93 -9.95 14.38
CA ALA A 192 13.68 -10.71 13.39
C ALA A 192 14.17 -9.85 12.22
N ASP A 193 13.30 -8.97 11.68
CA ASP A 193 13.65 -8.01 10.63
C ASP A 193 14.81 -7.12 11.05
N VAL A 194 14.70 -6.48 12.22
CA VAL A 194 15.74 -5.55 12.69
C VAL A 194 17.04 -6.28 13.04
N LEU A 195 17.00 -7.46 13.65
CA LEU A 195 18.21 -8.24 13.95
C LEU A 195 18.94 -8.64 12.67
N LEU A 196 18.22 -9.09 11.64
CA LEU A 196 18.80 -9.33 10.32
C LEU A 196 19.43 -8.03 9.78
N ASN A 197 18.72 -6.91 9.88
CA ASN A 197 19.21 -5.62 9.40
C ASN A 197 20.49 -5.16 10.13
N VAL A 198 20.56 -5.36 11.45
CA VAL A 198 21.73 -5.10 12.29
C VAL A 198 22.89 -6.00 11.86
N TRP A 199 22.65 -7.30 11.77
CA TRP A 199 23.70 -8.25 11.40
C TRP A 199 24.28 -7.97 10.01
N LEU A 200 23.45 -7.57 9.05
CA LEU A 200 23.90 -7.14 7.73
C LEU A 200 24.82 -5.91 7.75
N SER A 201 24.82 -5.15 8.85
CA SER A 201 25.63 -3.95 9.05
C SER A 201 26.82 -4.16 9.98
N THR A 202 26.80 -5.19 10.84
CA THR A 202 27.79 -5.37 11.91
C THR A 202 28.45 -6.75 11.94
N ARG A 203 27.78 -7.81 11.49
CA ARG A 203 28.15 -9.22 11.74
C ARG A 203 28.42 -9.52 13.23
N ASP A 204 27.71 -8.83 14.11
CA ASP A 204 27.84 -9.00 15.55
C ASP A 204 27.34 -10.40 15.97
N PRO A 205 28.18 -11.23 16.63
CA PRO A 205 27.77 -12.56 17.09
C PRO A 205 26.62 -12.53 18.11
N ALA A 206 26.52 -11.49 18.94
CA ALA A 206 25.45 -11.37 19.93
C ALA A 206 24.08 -11.18 19.25
N VAL A 207 24.06 -10.60 18.05
CA VAL A 207 22.86 -10.44 17.22
C VAL A 207 22.44 -11.78 16.62
N ALA A 208 23.40 -12.58 16.15
CA ALA A 208 23.12 -13.92 15.65
C ALA A 208 22.60 -14.85 16.77
N GLU A 209 23.15 -14.75 17.98
CA GLU A 209 22.65 -15.45 19.16
C GLU A 209 21.20 -15.05 19.49
N ALA A 210 20.91 -13.74 19.50
CA ALA A 210 19.56 -13.21 19.76
C ALA A 210 18.53 -13.69 18.73
N ALA A 211 18.90 -13.69 17.44
CA ALA A 211 18.04 -14.19 16.37
C ALA A 211 17.79 -15.70 16.50
N GLY A 212 18.81 -16.47 16.89
CA GLY A 212 18.69 -17.89 17.20
C GLY A 212 17.72 -18.17 18.34
N HIS A 213 17.87 -17.47 19.47
CA HIS A 213 16.96 -17.61 20.61
C HIS A 213 15.51 -17.24 20.24
N LEU A 214 15.31 -16.17 19.48
CA LEU A 214 13.98 -15.76 19.01
C LEU A 214 13.33 -16.83 18.11
N ARG A 215 14.09 -17.44 17.20
CA ARG A 215 13.62 -18.57 16.38
C ARG A 215 13.25 -19.76 17.25
N ASP A 216 14.12 -20.17 18.17
CA ASP A 216 13.92 -21.36 18.98
C ASP A 216 12.66 -21.22 19.84
N TYR A 217 12.48 -20.05 20.46
CA TYR A 217 11.25 -19.69 21.17
C TYR A 217 10.01 -19.81 20.27
N LYS A 218 9.99 -19.18 19.10
CA LYS A 218 8.79 -19.21 18.24
C LYS A 218 8.51 -20.59 17.66
N GLN A 219 9.54 -21.30 17.24
CA GLN A 219 9.40 -22.64 16.69
C GLN A 219 8.84 -23.63 17.71
N GLU A 220 9.31 -23.57 18.97
CA GLU A 220 8.88 -24.48 20.02
C GLU A 220 7.43 -24.21 20.48
N TYR A 221 7.02 -22.94 20.59
CA TYR A 221 5.76 -22.57 21.25
C TYR A 221 4.63 -22.12 20.30
N PHE A 222 4.93 -21.79 19.03
CA PHE A 222 3.96 -21.34 18.03
C PHE A 222 4.04 -22.09 16.69
N GLY A 223 5.22 -22.63 16.38
CA GLY A 223 5.57 -23.19 15.09
C GLY A 223 6.44 -22.25 14.25
N PRO A 224 6.93 -22.73 13.10
CA PRO A 224 7.85 -21.97 12.26
C PRO A 224 7.19 -20.72 11.68
N ILE A 225 7.88 -19.59 11.77
CA ILE A 225 7.49 -18.33 11.13
C ILE A 225 8.62 -17.95 10.15
N GLN A 226 8.32 -17.97 8.85
CA GLN A 226 9.30 -17.80 7.78
C GLN A 226 10.27 -16.63 8.00
N GLY A 227 9.78 -15.44 8.36
CA GLY A 227 10.64 -14.27 8.54
C GLY A 227 11.65 -14.41 9.66
N ILE A 228 11.27 -15.11 10.73
CA ILE A 228 12.14 -15.38 11.89
C ILE A 228 13.16 -16.45 11.54
N GLU A 229 12.75 -17.51 10.84
CA GLU A 229 13.65 -18.55 10.36
C GLU A 229 14.72 -18.00 9.42
N ILE A 230 14.33 -17.19 8.42
CA ILE A 230 15.26 -16.56 7.49
C ILE A 230 16.26 -15.69 8.25
N ALA A 231 15.81 -14.85 9.18
CA ALA A 231 16.70 -14.00 9.97
C ALA A 231 17.72 -14.84 10.78
N ALA A 232 17.26 -15.85 11.50
CA ALA A 232 18.13 -16.72 12.30
C ALA A 232 19.13 -17.51 11.44
N GLU A 233 18.69 -18.07 10.31
CA GLU A 233 19.56 -18.82 9.41
C GLU A 233 20.60 -17.91 8.73
N MET A 234 20.19 -16.75 8.23
CA MET A 234 21.09 -15.78 7.62
C MET A 234 22.15 -15.30 8.61
N THR A 235 21.74 -14.94 9.83
CA THR A 235 22.68 -14.49 10.88
C THR A 235 23.61 -15.59 11.37
N ALA A 236 23.19 -16.86 11.27
CA ALA A 236 24.04 -18.04 11.49
C ALA A 236 24.97 -18.37 10.30
N GLY A 237 24.98 -17.55 9.24
CA GLY A 237 25.84 -17.74 8.06
C GLY A 237 25.27 -18.67 7.00
N GLN A 238 24.01 -19.10 7.11
CA GLN A 238 23.33 -19.89 6.08
C GLN A 238 22.75 -18.98 5.01
N ALA A 239 23.60 -18.57 4.07
CA ALA A 239 23.23 -17.65 2.99
C ALA A 239 21.95 -18.12 2.24
N ASN A 240 21.81 -19.40 1.90
CA ASN A 240 20.70 -19.88 1.08
C ASN A 240 19.34 -19.99 1.80
N ALA A 241 19.18 -19.46 3.02
CA ALA A 241 17.95 -19.51 3.80
C ALA A 241 16.72 -19.04 3.00
N PHE A 242 16.83 -17.89 2.34
CA PHE A 242 15.73 -17.32 1.56
C PHE A 242 15.26 -18.23 0.42
N LEU A 243 16.16 -19.00 -0.20
CA LEU A 243 15.83 -19.86 -1.33
C LEU A 243 14.92 -21.04 -0.95
N LYS A 244 14.75 -21.31 0.35
CA LYS A 244 13.84 -22.35 0.86
C LYS A 244 12.36 -21.93 0.79
N TYR A 245 12.08 -20.64 0.61
CA TYR A 245 10.73 -20.10 0.72
C TYR A 245 10.19 -19.64 -0.62
N LYS A 246 8.90 -19.90 -0.84
CA LYS A 246 8.19 -19.44 -2.03
C LYS A 246 7.85 -17.95 -1.85
N GLY A 247 8.30 -17.12 -2.78
CA GLY A 247 7.87 -15.71 -2.85
C GLY A 247 6.36 -15.59 -3.12
N PRO A 248 5.78 -14.39 -2.94
CA PRO A 248 4.37 -14.17 -3.21
C PRO A 248 4.05 -14.42 -4.70
N ASP A 249 2.85 -14.95 -4.96
CA ASP A 249 2.38 -15.14 -6.33
C ASP A 249 2.14 -13.78 -7.00
N ILE A 250 2.54 -13.69 -8.27
CA ILE A 250 2.33 -12.51 -9.11
C ILE A 250 0.89 -12.57 -9.62
N SER A 251 0.02 -11.72 -9.09
CA SER A 251 -1.38 -11.64 -9.51
C SER A 251 -1.94 -10.22 -9.32
N ALA A 252 -3.03 -9.90 -10.02
CA ALA A 252 -3.67 -8.60 -9.87
C ALA A 252 -4.20 -8.32 -8.45
N HIS A 253 -4.35 -9.33 -7.58
CA HIS A 253 -4.62 -9.13 -6.15
C HIS A 253 -3.51 -8.35 -5.42
N ALA A 254 -2.29 -8.30 -5.97
CA ALA A 254 -1.27 -7.41 -5.43
C ALA A 254 -1.63 -5.92 -5.61
N LEU A 255 -2.60 -5.57 -6.47
CA LEU A 255 -3.17 -4.21 -6.55
C LEU A 255 -4.29 -3.96 -5.55
N TRP A 256 -4.44 -4.83 -4.55
CA TRP A 256 -5.29 -4.56 -3.40
C TRP A 256 -4.91 -3.20 -2.78
N PRO A 257 -5.91 -2.41 -2.33
CA PRO A 257 -7.32 -2.76 -2.22
C PRO A 257 -8.15 -2.45 -3.47
N GLY A 258 -7.62 -1.67 -4.41
CA GLY A 258 -8.37 -1.18 -5.58
C GLY A 258 -8.91 -2.32 -6.44
N TYR A 259 -8.11 -3.36 -6.68
CA TYR A 259 -8.55 -4.51 -7.47
C TYR A 259 -9.73 -5.27 -6.84
N GLU A 260 -9.60 -5.70 -5.59
CA GLU A 260 -10.70 -6.41 -4.91
C GLU A 260 -11.93 -5.52 -4.70
N GLY A 261 -11.70 -4.26 -4.33
CA GLY A 261 -12.75 -3.31 -3.99
C GLY A 261 -13.54 -2.79 -5.18
N LEU A 262 -12.86 -2.31 -6.23
CA LEU A 262 -13.50 -1.72 -7.40
C LEU A 262 -13.86 -2.77 -8.45
N PHE A 263 -12.94 -3.69 -8.77
CA PHE A 263 -13.13 -4.65 -9.86
C PHE A 263 -13.93 -5.86 -9.40
N GLU A 264 -13.50 -6.53 -8.32
CA GLU A 264 -14.21 -7.72 -7.82
C GLU A 264 -15.44 -7.40 -6.97
N LYS A 265 -15.57 -6.13 -6.54
CA LYS A 265 -16.66 -5.62 -5.69
C LYS A 265 -16.74 -6.35 -4.35
N LYS A 266 -15.58 -6.78 -3.83
CA LYS A 266 -15.45 -7.41 -2.51
C LYS A 266 -15.15 -6.36 -1.43
N PRO A 267 -15.44 -6.65 -0.16
CA PRO A 267 -14.94 -5.83 0.93
C PRO A 267 -13.41 -5.77 0.92
N ALA A 268 -12.86 -4.57 0.88
CA ALA A 268 -11.42 -4.34 0.99
C ALA A 268 -11.19 -3.02 1.73
N GLN A 269 -10.28 -3.01 2.69
CA GLN A 269 -9.94 -1.80 3.45
C GLN A 269 -8.79 -1.06 2.78
N LEU A 270 -8.80 0.27 2.84
CA LEU A 270 -7.64 1.05 2.43
C LEU A 270 -6.46 0.78 3.39
N PRO A 271 -5.24 0.55 2.88
CA PRO A 271 -4.09 0.26 3.73
C PRO A 271 -3.78 1.47 4.62
N VAL A 272 -3.55 1.18 5.90
CA VAL A 272 -2.93 2.13 6.83
C VAL A 272 -1.41 1.98 6.79
N TYR A 273 -0.92 0.74 6.75
CA TYR A 273 0.49 0.35 6.61
C TYR A 273 0.55 -1.11 6.07
N ASN A 274 1.75 -1.67 5.87
CA ASN A 274 1.92 -3.04 5.37
C ASN A 274 3.20 -3.74 5.90
N ASP A 275 3.18 -4.14 7.17
CA ASP A 275 4.32 -4.83 7.83
C ASP A 275 4.71 -6.12 7.11
N GLY A 276 3.73 -6.90 6.63
CA GLY A 276 3.98 -8.12 5.87
C GLY A 276 4.84 -7.87 4.64
N LEU A 277 4.60 -6.78 3.90
CA LEU A 277 5.42 -6.40 2.76
C LEU A 277 6.81 -5.91 3.18
N ALA A 278 6.92 -5.22 4.31
CA ALA A 278 8.21 -4.80 4.87
C ALA A 278 9.09 -5.99 5.24
N TRP A 279 8.55 -6.98 5.96
CA TRP A 279 9.27 -8.20 6.29
C TRP A 279 9.69 -8.98 5.03
N LEU A 280 8.78 -9.12 4.05
CA LEU A 280 9.10 -9.76 2.77
C LEU A 280 10.21 -9.03 2.01
N TYR A 281 10.20 -7.70 2.01
CA TYR A 281 11.25 -6.89 1.36
C TYR A 281 12.61 -7.12 2.00
N ARG A 282 12.71 -7.13 3.34
CA ARG A 282 13.98 -7.36 4.04
C ARG A 282 14.50 -8.78 3.83
N GLN A 283 13.62 -9.77 3.88
CA GLN A 283 13.95 -11.16 3.54
C GLN A 283 14.48 -11.27 2.10
N GLY A 284 13.80 -10.63 1.14
CA GLY A 284 14.22 -10.56 -0.24
C GLY A 284 15.56 -9.86 -0.43
N THR A 285 15.83 -8.81 0.35
CA THR A 285 17.12 -8.09 0.38
C THR A 285 18.25 -9.04 0.79
N ALA A 286 18.03 -9.88 1.81
CA ALA A 286 19.00 -10.90 2.20
C ALA A 286 19.23 -11.94 1.09
N GLY A 287 18.17 -12.40 0.42
CA GLY A 287 18.29 -13.26 -0.77
C GLY A 287 19.08 -12.62 -1.91
N ALA A 288 18.83 -11.33 -2.17
CA ALA A 288 19.48 -10.55 -3.23
C ALA A 288 20.99 -10.41 -3.06
N LEU A 289 21.51 -10.50 -1.83
CA LEU A 289 22.96 -10.51 -1.57
C LEU A 289 23.67 -11.71 -2.20
N ILE A 290 22.93 -12.79 -2.45
CA ILE A 290 23.46 -14.06 -2.96
C ILE A 290 23.16 -14.21 -4.44
N SER A 291 21.90 -13.98 -4.84
CA SER A 291 21.48 -14.06 -6.24
C SER A 291 22.00 -12.90 -7.08
N GLY A 292 22.36 -11.77 -6.45
CA GLY A 292 22.72 -10.54 -7.15
C GLY A 292 21.52 -9.79 -7.74
N GLU A 293 20.30 -10.14 -7.35
CA GLU A 293 19.07 -9.43 -7.69
C GLU A 293 17.92 -9.76 -6.72
N LEU A 294 17.00 -8.82 -6.53
CA LEU A 294 15.76 -9.09 -5.82
C LEU A 294 14.91 -10.09 -6.63
N PRO A 295 14.30 -11.13 -6.03
CA PRO A 295 13.47 -12.07 -6.75
C PRO A 295 12.37 -11.33 -7.54
N HIS A 296 12.29 -11.57 -8.86
CA HIS A 296 11.42 -10.78 -9.74
C HIS A 296 9.95 -10.80 -9.29
N GLY A 297 9.45 -11.94 -8.83
CA GLY A 297 8.07 -12.05 -8.33
C GLY A 297 7.82 -11.21 -7.09
N LEU A 298 8.76 -11.20 -6.14
CA LEU A 298 8.69 -10.32 -4.97
C LEU A 298 8.78 -8.84 -5.39
N ALA A 299 9.69 -8.50 -6.29
CA ALA A 299 9.87 -7.12 -6.75
C ALA A 299 8.58 -6.59 -7.40
N ALA A 300 8.01 -7.37 -8.31
CA ALA A 300 6.81 -7.00 -9.04
C ALA A 300 5.58 -6.98 -8.11
N HIS A 301 5.48 -7.91 -7.15
CA HIS A 301 4.44 -7.88 -6.10
C HIS A 301 4.56 -6.62 -5.23
N ALA A 302 5.77 -6.25 -4.80
CA ALA A 302 6.01 -5.06 -4.00
C ALA A 302 5.65 -3.76 -4.75
N ILE A 303 6.03 -3.66 -6.03
CA ILE A 303 5.63 -2.55 -6.92
C ILE A 303 4.11 -2.44 -6.96
N ALA A 304 3.41 -3.55 -7.24
CA ALA A 304 1.95 -3.59 -7.34
C ALA A 304 1.27 -3.21 -6.01
N ARG A 305 1.76 -3.70 -4.86
CA ARG A 305 1.21 -3.36 -3.54
C ARG A 305 1.38 -1.89 -3.19
N CYS A 306 2.56 -1.32 -3.44
CA CYS A 306 2.81 0.10 -3.20
C CYS A 306 1.94 0.98 -4.12
N TYR A 307 1.88 0.62 -5.41
CA TYR A 307 1.07 1.35 -6.38
C TYR A 307 -0.43 1.21 -6.12
N GLY A 308 -0.91 0.02 -5.76
CA GLY A 308 -2.30 -0.23 -5.38
C GLY A 308 -2.73 0.58 -4.15
N ALA A 309 -1.83 0.76 -3.18
CA ALA A 309 -2.05 1.66 -2.05
C ALA A 309 -2.20 3.13 -2.50
N VAL A 310 -1.30 3.62 -3.37
CA VAL A 310 -1.38 4.98 -3.92
C VAL A 310 -2.68 5.19 -4.70
N ALA A 311 -3.03 4.27 -5.59
CA ALA A 311 -4.29 4.32 -6.34
C ALA A 311 -5.50 4.31 -5.41
N GLY A 312 -5.47 3.50 -4.34
CA GLY A 312 -6.48 3.50 -3.28
C GLY A 312 -6.67 4.88 -2.62
N MET A 313 -5.57 5.58 -2.34
CA MET A 313 -5.63 6.96 -1.82
C MET A 313 -6.22 7.93 -2.85
N GLU A 314 -5.83 7.85 -4.12
CA GLU A 314 -6.40 8.70 -5.18
C GLU A 314 -7.91 8.53 -5.33
N ILE A 315 -8.42 7.30 -5.17
CA ILE A 315 -9.85 6.99 -5.18
C ILE A 315 -10.54 7.61 -3.97
N PHE A 316 -9.94 7.52 -2.78
CA PHE A 316 -10.52 8.08 -1.57
C PHE A 316 -10.65 9.60 -1.64
N PHE A 317 -9.67 10.29 -2.24
CA PHE A 317 -9.69 11.75 -2.39
C PHE A 317 -10.66 12.25 -3.47
N ASP A 318 -11.67 11.45 -3.86
CA ASP A 318 -12.83 11.86 -4.66
C ASP A 318 -12.51 12.85 -5.80
N ASP A 319 -13.01 14.08 -5.74
CA ASP A 319 -12.68 15.13 -6.70
C ASP A 319 -11.49 15.98 -6.25
N ARG A 320 -11.14 15.93 -4.97
CA ARG A 320 -10.04 16.69 -4.37
C ARG A 320 -8.69 16.16 -4.87
N PRO A 321 -7.68 17.02 -5.01
CA PRO A 321 -6.34 16.55 -5.28
C PRO A 321 -5.83 15.80 -4.04
N TYR A 322 -5.36 14.56 -4.22
CA TYR A 322 -4.69 13.82 -3.15
C TYR A 322 -3.42 14.57 -2.73
N PRO A 323 -3.31 15.10 -1.50
CA PRO A 323 -2.03 15.57 -0.99
C PRO A 323 -1.14 14.37 -0.76
N TYR A 324 -0.27 14.05 -1.73
CA TYR A 324 0.68 12.96 -1.62
C TYR A 324 1.36 12.96 -0.24
N GLY A 325 1.38 11.80 0.43
CA GLY A 325 1.92 11.66 1.77
C GLY A 325 0.92 11.73 2.92
N ALA A 326 -0.33 12.14 2.64
CA ALA A 326 -1.41 12.06 3.60
C ALA A 326 -2.03 10.66 3.62
N TRP A 327 -1.41 9.75 4.37
CA TRP A 327 -1.89 8.37 4.54
C TRP A 327 -2.90 8.27 5.68
N PHE A 328 -3.76 7.25 5.66
CA PHE A 328 -4.69 7.02 6.77
C PHE A 328 -3.99 6.68 8.08
N PHE A 329 -4.70 6.88 9.19
CA PHE A 329 -4.27 6.45 10.51
C PHE A 329 -5.26 5.53 11.24
N ASP A 330 -6.58 5.71 11.07
CA ASP A 330 -7.57 5.00 11.90
C ASP A 330 -7.54 3.49 11.58
N LEU A 331 -6.76 2.74 12.38
CA LEU A 331 -6.62 1.28 12.27
C LEU A 331 -7.93 0.54 12.55
N GLN A 332 -8.82 1.15 13.34
CA GLN A 332 -10.07 0.50 13.72
C GLN A 332 -11.12 0.67 12.62
N ARG A 333 -11.03 1.75 11.84
CA ARG A 333 -12.01 2.10 10.80
C ARG A 333 -11.34 2.73 9.58
N PRO A 334 -10.42 2.04 8.90
CA PRO A 334 -9.95 2.51 7.60
C PRO A 334 -11.15 2.53 6.64
N PRO A 335 -11.23 3.51 5.71
CA PRO A 335 -12.26 3.48 4.69
C PRO A 335 -12.22 2.16 3.94
N ALA A 336 -13.39 1.61 3.65
CA ALA A 336 -13.52 0.29 3.06
C ALA A 336 -14.46 0.31 1.87
N PHE A 337 -14.17 -0.54 0.90
CA PHE A 337 -15.08 -0.83 -0.19
C PHE A 337 -16.30 -1.59 0.33
N VAL A 338 -17.48 -1.19 -0.12
CA VAL A 338 -18.75 -1.82 0.23
C VAL A 338 -19.00 -2.97 -0.72
N GLU A 339 -19.29 -4.14 -0.14
CA GLU A 339 -19.60 -5.36 -0.90
C GLU A 339 -20.66 -5.12 -1.97
N GLY A 340 -20.39 -5.63 -3.18
CA GLY A 340 -21.28 -5.55 -4.34
C GLY A 340 -21.39 -4.16 -4.97
N LYS A 341 -20.84 -3.11 -4.36
CA LYS A 341 -21.02 -1.73 -4.84
C LYS A 341 -19.88 -1.20 -5.68
N GLY A 342 -18.67 -1.77 -5.59
CA GLY A 342 -17.50 -1.22 -6.31
C GLY A 342 -17.17 0.21 -5.89
N LYS A 343 -17.40 0.55 -4.61
CA LYS A 343 -17.30 1.92 -4.06
C LYS A 343 -16.87 1.91 -2.62
N LEU A 344 -16.18 2.97 -2.19
CA LEU A 344 -15.89 3.19 -0.79
C LEU A 344 -17.16 3.57 -0.01
N ALA A 345 -17.20 3.19 1.26
CA ALA A 345 -18.27 3.58 2.20
C ALA A 345 -18.27 5.10 2.45
N GLU A 346 -17.10 5.73 2.37
CA GLU A 346 -16.89 7.15 2.55
C GLU A 346 -15.68 7.63 1.72
N TYR A 347 -15.66 8.92 1.40
CA TYR A 347 -14.62 9.57 0.62
C TYR A 347 -14.09 10.78 1.40
N SER A 348 -13.00 11.40 0.95
CA SER A 348 -12.37 12.52 1.66
C SER A 348 -13.31 13.71 1.90
N SER A 349 -14.33 13.89 1.04
CA SER A 349 -15.34 14.92 1.18
C SER A 349 -16.35 14.67 2.31
N THR A 350 -16.57 13.41 2.66
CA THR A 350 -17.60 13.00 3.65
C THR A 350 -17.03 12.38 4.90
N ALA A 351 -15.81 11.84 4.83
CA ALA A 351 -15.18 11.10 5.89
C ALA A 351 -14.64 12.02 6.99
N LYS A 352 -14.69 11.53 8.24
CA LYS A 352 -14.10 12.20 9.41
C LYS A 352 -12.75 11.56 9.74
N ASN A 353 -11.82 11.64 8.80
CA ASN A 353 -10.58 10.87 8.86
C ASN A 353 -9.41 11.65 9.44
N PHE A 354 -8.47 10.89 9.99
CA PHE A 354 -7.17 11.34 10.47
C PHE A 354 -6.08 10.78 9.57
N TYR A 355 -5.05 11.59 9.31
CA TYR A 355 -3.86 11.12 8.60
C TYR A 355 -2.80 10.66 9.57
N GLY A 356 -2.00 9.66 9.19
CA GLY A 356 -1.15 8.92 10.11
C GLY A 356 0.30 8.88 9.71
N SER A 357 1.20 9.13 10.68
CA SER A 357 2.64 9.00 10.46
C SER A 357 3.04 7.58 10.09
N ARG A 358 2.33 6.57 10.62
CA ARG A 358 2.60 5.16 10.34
C ARG A 358 2.41 4.79 8.87
N GLY A 359 1.56 5.51 8.13
CA GLY A 359 1.42 5.30 6.69
C GLY A 359 2.63 5.71 5.86
N ALA A 360 3.58 6.47 6.43
CA ALA A 360 4.91 6.66 5.83
C ALA A 360 5.65 5.33 5.59
N GLN A 361 5.21 4.22 6.22
CA GLN A 361 5.73 2.89 5.90
C GLN A 361 5.57 2.53 4.41
N LEU A 362 4.42 2.86 3.81
CA LEU A 362 4.16 2.61 2.39
C LEU A 362 5.08 3.46 1.50
N ALA A 363 5.43 4.66 1.95
CA ALA A 363 6.35 5.54 1.24
C ALA A 363 7.78 5.00 1.26
N TRP A 364 8.30 4.54 2.40
CA TRP A 364 9.64 3.98 2.39
C TRP A 364 9.70 2.67 1.59
N LEU A 365 8.66 1.83 1.63
CA LEU A 365 8.56 0.63 0.79
C LEU A 365 8.60 0.99 -0.70
N ALA A 366 7.87 2.03 -1.10
CA ALA A 366 7.94 2.57 -2.45
C ALA A 366 9.36 3.05 -2.80
N ALA A 367 10.01 3.80 -1.91
CA ALA A 367 11.41 4.25 -2.09
C ALA A 367 12.39 3.07 -2.22
N ALA A 368 12.17 1.99 -1.44
CA ALA A 368 12.99 0.79 -1.45
C ALA A 368 12.90 0.00 -2.76
N ILE A 369 11.72 0.00 -3.41
CA ILE A 369 11.46 -0.80 -4.62
C ILE A 369 11.61 -0.02 -5.93
N LEU A 370 11.54 1.31 -5.89
CA LEU A 370 11.76 2.19 -7.04
C LEU A 370 13.05 1.88 -7.84
N PRO A 371 14.21 1.60 -7.21
CA PRO A 371 15.42 1.18 -7.92
C PRO A 371 15.21 -0.06 -8.82
N GLU A 372 14.39 -1.03 -8.39
CA GLU A 372 14.11 -2.24 -9.16
C GLU A 372 13.22 -1.93 -10.38
N LEU A 373 12.16 -1.14 -10.19
CA LEU A 373 11.29 -0.72 -11.29
C LEU A 373 12.06 0.11 -12.33
N LYS A 374 12.91 1.04 -11.88
CA LYS A 374 13.72 1.88 -12.79
C LYS A 374 14.71 1.06 -13.59
N ALA A 375 15.36 0.07 -12.96
CA ALA A 375 16.33 -0.78 -13.63
C ALA A 375 15.69 -1.82 -14.55
N GLN A 376 14.48 -2.29 -14.23
CA GLN A 376 13.74 -3.28 -14.99
C GLN A 376 12.25 -2.88 -15.14
N PRO A 377 11.92 -1.90 -16.00
CA PRO A 377 10.53 -1.47 -16.21
C PRO A 377 9.61 -2.60 -16.67
N THR A 378 10.19 -3.61 -17.31
CA THR A 378 9.48 -4.80 -17.78
C THR A 378 8.90 -5.65 -16.65
N LEU A 379 9.34 -5.49 -15.40
CA LEU A 379 8.73 -6.16 -14.23
C LEU A 379 7.26 -5.80 -14.11
N TRP A 380 6.93 -4.51 -14.23
CA TRP A 380 5.54 -4.06 -14.26
C TRP A 380 4.85 -4.55 -15.52
N ASP A 381 5.53 -4.44 -16.66
CA ASP A 381 4.90 -4.80 -17.92
C ASP A 381 4.59 -6.29 -18.08
N ASN A 382 5.32 -7.13 -17.35
CA ASN A 382 5.15 -8.56 -17.32
C ASN A 382 4.31 -9.05 -16.13
N PHE A 383 3.97 -8.15 -15.18
CA PHE A 383 3.29 -8.49 -13.93
C PHE A 383 2.01 -9.28 -14.17
N ALA A 384 1.16 -8.80 -15.07
CA ALA A 384 0.04 -9.56 -15.60
C ALA A 384 0.02 -9.36 -17.12
N LYS A 385 0.80 -10.20 -17.83
CA LYS A 385 0.78 -10.19 -19.30
C LYS A 385 -0.65 -10.47 -19.76
N PRO A 386 -1.27 -9.54 -20.49
CA PRO A 386 -2.59 -9.78 -21.04
C PRO A 386 -2.49 -10.94 -22.04
N PRO A 387 -3.50 -11.82 -22.12
CA PRO A 387 -3.57 -12.84 -23.13
C PRO A 387 -3.32 -12.27 -24.54
N PRO A 388 -2.68 -13.03 -25.44
CA PRO A 388 -2.49 -12.61 -26.82
C PRO A 388 -3.83 -12.23 -27.47
N GLY A 389 -3.92 -11.02 -28.02
CA GLY A 389 -5.13 -10.51 -28.68
C GLY A 389 -5.98 -9.56 -27.84
N ASP A 390 -5.76 -9.48 -26.53
CA ASP A 390 -6.40 -8.47 -25.69
C ASP A 390 -5.94 -7.05 -26.10
N VAL A 391 -6.88 -6.12 -26.22
CA VAL A 391 -6.60 -4.73 -26.56
C VAL A 391 -6.23 -3.95 -25.30
N ILE A 392 -5.14 -3.20 -25.35
CA ILE A 392 -4.67 -2.43 -24.19
C ILE A 392 -5.31 -1.05 -24.16
N VAL A 393 -5.96 -0.76 -23.03
CA VAL A 393 -6.49 0.56 -22.68
C VAL A 393 -5.51 1.21 -21.73
N ARG A 394 -4.80 2.25 -22.18
CA ARG A 394 -3.80 2.92 -21.35
C ARG A 394 -4.44 3.81 -20.29
N MET A 395 -3.93 3.70 -19.07
CA MET A 395 -4.19 4.66 -18.01
C MET A 395 -3.19 5.81 -18.09
N VAL A 396 -3.67 7.05 -18.18
CA VAL A 396 -2.87 8.27 -18.38
C VAL A 396 -3.10 9.30 -17.27
N ASP A 397 -2.09 10.12 -17.00
CA ASP A 397 -2.20 11.26 -16.06
C ASP A 397 -2.76 12.52 -16.73
N ASP A 398 -2.49 12.68 -18.03
CA ASP A 398 -2.95 13.79 -18.87
C ASP A 398 -4.07 13.26 -19.78
N PRO A 399 -5.33 13.29 -19.33
CA PRO A 399 -6.44 12.78 -20.12
C PRO A 399 -6.72 13.68 -21.34
N PRO A 400 -7.33 13.12 -22.39
CA PRO A 400 -7.74 13.90 -23.55
C PRO A 400 -8.79 14.95 -23.17
N THR A 401 -8.80 16.07 -23.90
CA THR A 401 -9.89 17.04 -23.81
C THR A 401 -11.14 16.49 -24.48
N THR A 402 -12.31 16.71 -23.88
CA THR A 402 -13.60 16.30 -24.48
C THR A 402 -14.16 17.48 -25.28
N ASP A 403 -13.65 17.70 -26.50
CA ASP A 403 -13.98 18.86 -27.34
C ASP A 403 -14.38 18.50 -28.79
N GLY A 404 -14.40 17.20 -29.11
CA GLY A 404 -14.76 16.67 -30.42
C GLY A 404 -13.59 16.72 -31.41
N LEU A 405 -12.36 16.95 -30.94
CA LEU A 405 -11.14 16.88 -31.72
C LEU A 405 -10.32 15.67 -31.29
N LYS A 406 -9.76 14.95 -32.26
CA LYS A 406 -8.94 13.78 -31.98
C LYS A 406 -7.65 14.16 -31.23
N ASP A 407 -7.63 13.87 -29.94
CA ASP A 407 -6.45 14.07 -29.11
C ASP A 407 -5.35 13.02 -29.42
N PRO A 408 -4.06 13.42 -29.56
CA PRO A 408 -2.94 12.50 -29.74
C PRO A 408 -2.82 11.41 -28.66
N VAL A 409 -3.33 11.64 -27.45
CA VAL A 409 -3.31 10.68 -26.33
C VAL A 409 -4.02 9.38 -26.69
N TYR A 410 -5.07 9.41 -27.52
CA TYR A 410 -5.77 8.20 -27.97
C TYR A 410 -4.86 7.23 -28.74
N ALA A 411 -3.78 7.72 -29.37
CA ALA A 411 -2.82 6.85 -30.07
C ALA A 411 -2.03 5.93 -29.13
N LYS A 412 -2.09 6.15 -27.81
CA LYS A 412 -1.44 5.28 -26.82
C LYS A 412 -2.18 3.96 -26.58
N SER A 413 -3.47 3.89 -26.94
CA SER A 413 -4.31 2.70 -26.79
C SER A 413 -4.58 2.01 -28.12
N GLY A 414 -4.96 0.73 -28.05
CA GLY A 414 -5.46 0.03 -29.23
C GLY A 414 -6.89 0.47 -29.59
N ALA A 415 -7.18 0.50 -30.89
CA ALA A 415 -8.51 0.75 -31.41
C ALA A 415 -9.29 -0.57 -31.56
N LEU A 416 -10.60 -0.48 -31.31
CA LEU A 416 -11.58 -1.55 -31.45
C LEU A 416 -12.43 -1.31 -32.70
N GLY A 417 -13.06 -2.39 -33.17
CA GLY A 417 -13.98 -2.36 -34.30
C GLY A 417 -13.32 -2.52 -35.66
N GLU A 418 -13.95 -1.96 -36.67
CA GLU A 418 -13.56 -2.07 -38.08
C GLU A 418 -13.51 -0.67 -38.70
N ASP A 419 -13.13 -0.60 -39.97
CA ASP A 419 -12.98 0.66 -40.68
C ASP A 419 -14.22 1.55 -40.61
N SER A 420 -15.43 0.99 -40.75
CA SER A 420 -16.68 1.77 -40.72
C SER A 420 -17.07 2.30 -39.32
N ALA A 421 -16.49 1.73 -38.27
CA ALA A 421 -16.77 2.09 -36.88
C ALA A 421 -15.60 1.71 -35.97
N ARG A 422 -14.81 2.71 -35.62
CA ARG A 422 -13.63 2.59 -34.78
C ARG A 422 -13.89 3.21 -33.42
N VAL A 423 -13.57 2.48 -32.36
CA VAL A 423 -13.67 2.97 -30.97
C VAL A 423 -12.32 2.88 -30.30
N THR A 424 -11.82 3.98 -29.76
CA THR A 424 -10.57 3.99 -28.99
C THR A 424 -10.86 4.37 -27.54
N LEU A 425 -10.29 3.62 -26.61
CA LEU A 425 -10.53 3.78 -25.18
C LEU A 425 -9.25 4.28 -24.49
N ILE A 426 -9.37 5.28 -23.63
CA ILE A 426 -8.30 5.76 -22.74
C ILE A 426 -8.87 5.87 -21.33
N SER A 427 -8.12 5.41 -20.33
CA SER A 427 -8.49 5.59 -18.93
C SER A 427 -7.65 6.70 -18.31
N ASP A 428 -8.24 7.44 -17.38
CA ASP A 428 -7.51 8.10 -16.31
C ASP A 428 -7.94 7.46 -14.95
N PRO A 429 -7.37 7.86 -13.80
CA PRO A 429 -7.73 7.27 -12.50
C PRO A 429 -9.22 7.37 -12.12
N ARG A 430 -9.99 8.26 -12.78
CA ARG A 430 -11.37 8.59 -12.42
C ARG A 430 -12.38 8.33 -13.56
N ASN A 431 -11.94 8.36 -14.81
CA ASN A 431 -12.78 8.37 -15.98
C ASN A 431 -12.30 7.40 -17.06
N LEU A 432 -13.25 7.01 -17.91
CA LEU A 432 -12.98 6.52 -19.25
C LEU A 432 -13.34 7.54 -20.29
N HIS A 433 -12.47 7.63 -21.27
CA HIS A 433 -12.59 8.45 -22.44
C HIS A 433 -12.78 7.53 -23.63
N VAL A 434 -13.88 7.73 -24.35
CA VAL A 434 -14.28 6.96 -25.52
C VAL A 434 -14.23 7.88 -26.72
N LEU A 435 -13.32 7.61 -27.65
CA LEU A 435 -13.30 8.24 -28.97
C LEU A 435 -14.00 7.32 -29.95
N ILE A 436 -15.03 7.84 -30.62
CA ILE A 436 -15.78 7.15 -31.67
C ILE A 436 -15.47 7.84 -33.00
N GLU A 437 -15.06 7.06 -34.00
CA GLU A 437 -14.88 7.48 -35.38
C GLU A 437 -15.73 6.56 -36.25
N THR A 438 -16.81 7.06 -36.88
CA THR A 438 -17.69 6.20 -37.68
C THR A 438 -18.39 6.94 -38.82
N THR A 439 -18.77 6.19 -39.86
CA THR A 439 -19.65 6.63 -40.94
C THR A 439 -21.10 6.18 -40.75
N ARG A 440 -21.39 5.40 -39.69
CA ARG A 440 -22.71 4.83 -39.42
C ARG A 440 -23.68 5.90 -38.89
N PRO A 441 -25.00 5.76 -39.12
CA PRO A 441 -25.98 6.72 -38.59
C PRO A 441 -26.09 6.66 -37.06
N GLN A 442 -25.81 5.50 -36.47
CA GLN A 442 -25.81 5.27 -35.04
C GLN A 442 -24.72 4.24 -34.72
N LEU A 443 -24.10 4.39 -33.56
CA LEU A 443 -23.19 3.41 -32.99
C LEU A 443 -23.60 3.06 -31.56
N THR A 444 -23.57 1.77 -31.23
CA THR A 444 -23.73 1.26 -29.88
C THR A 444 -22.43 0.63 -29.41
N VAL A 445 -21.93 1.05 -28.26
CA VAL A 445 -20.80 0.42 -27.58
C VAL A 445 -21.30 -0.22 -26.30
N THR A 446 -21.01 -1.49 -26.10
CA THR A 446 -21.38 -2.25 -24.90
C THR A 446 -20.12 -2.60 -24.13
N PHE A 447 -20.19 -2.50 -22.80
CA PHE A 447 -19.10 -2.80 -21.88
C PHE A 447 -19.58 -3.85 -20.90
N GLN A 448 -18.74 -4.85 -20.61
CA GLN A 448 -19.06 -5.91 -19.66
C GLN A 448 -17.79 -6.35 -18.92
N GLU A 449 -17.86 -6.52 -17.61
CA GLU A 449 -16.75 -7.10 -16.83
C GLU A 449 -16.45 -8.53 -17.30
N GLU A 450 -15.18 -8.86 -17.52
CA GLU A 450 -14.78 -10.24 -17.81
C GLU A 450 -14.54 -10.99 -16.50
N ASN A 451 -15.49 -11.82 -16.08
CA ASN A 451 -15.42 -12.63 -14.85
C ASN A 451 -14.46 -13.85 -14.97
N GLY A 452 -13.27 -13.68 -15.53
CA GLY A 452 -12.26 -14.73 -15.68
C GLY A 452 -11.12 -14.54 -14.69
N GLU A 453 -10.85 -15.55 -13.84
CA GLU A 453 -9.64 -15.58 -13.02
C GLU A 453 -8.39 -15.43 -13.90
N LEU A 454 -7.49 -14.51 -13.52
CA LEU A 454 -6.19 -14.34 -14.15
C LEU A 454 -5.31 -15.56 -13.82
N HIS A 455 -5.23 -16.54 -14.71
CA HIS A 455 -4.24 -17.59 -14.57
C HIS A 455 -2.85 -17.00 -14.80
N ALA A 456 -1.96 -17.12 -13.80
CA ALA A 456 -0.55 -16.76 -13.93
C ALA A 456 0.07 -17.53 -15.11
N ALA A 457 0.86 -16.84 -15.94
CA ALA A 457 1.60 -17.47 -17.02
C ALA A 457 2.46 -18.59 -16.44
N GLN A 458 2.16 -19.85 -16.77
CA GLN A 458 2.96 -20.99 -16.34
C GLN A 458 4.39 -20.76 -16.81
N SER A 459 5.28 -20.48 -15.86
CA SER A 459 6.72 -20.46 -16.09
C SER A 459 7.12 -21.88 -16.50
N GLY A 460 7.39 -22.08 -17.78
CA GLY A 460 7.92 -23.34 -18.28
C GLY A 460 9.32 -23.57 -17.71
N ALA A 461 9.43 -24.50 -16.76
CA ALA A 461 10.67 -25.23 -16.49
C ALA A 461 10.40 -26.53 -15.71
N HIS A 462 10.76 -27.62 -16.38
CA HIS A 462 11.26 -28.90 -15.87
C HIS A 462 10.41 -29.78 -14.94
N ALA A 463 9.99 -30.90 -15.55
CA ALA A 463 9.65 -32.13 -14.87
C ALA A 463 10.81 -32.62 -13.99
N SER A 464 10.53 -32.83 -12.71
CA SER A 464 11.14 -33.92 -11.95
C SER A 464 10.12 -34.47 -10.97
N SER A 465 9.86 -35.76 -11.15
CA SER A 465 9.13 -36.65 -10.25
C SER A 465 9.54 -36.50 -8.79
N ASN A 466 8.58 -36.54 -7.88
CA ASN A 466 8.54 -37.63 -6.91
C ASN A 466 7.17 -37.76 -6.23
N ALA A 467 6.81 -39.02 -6.06
CA ALA A 467 5.55 -39.51 -5.57
C ALA A 467 5.59 -39.77 -4.06
N ALA A 468 4.38 -39.92 -3.52
CA ALA A 468 4.00 -40.65 -2.31
C ALA A 468 4.24 -39.98 -0.95
N MET A 469 3.14 -39.63 -0.29
CA MET A 469 2.62 -40.45 0.82
C MET A 469 1.09 -40.27 0.95
N ARG A 470 0.41 -41.40 1.09
CA ARG A 470 -1.03 -41.58 1.37
C ARG A 470 -1.17 -42.15 2.80
N GLU A 471 -2.42 -42.10 3.27
CA GLU A 471 -3.02 -42.81 4.43
C GLU A 471 -2.72 -42.21 5.81
N SER A 472 -3.61 -42.20 6.81
CA SER A 472 -5.04 -42.55 7.04
C SER A 472 -5.35 -41.99 8.47
N ASP A 473 -6.53 -41.55 8.92
CA ASP A 473 -7.76 -42.26 9.37
C ASP A 473 -8.60 -41.19 10.12
N ALA A 474 -9.85 -40.89 9.79
CA ALA A 474 -11.12 -41.49 10.26
C ALA A 474 -11.48 -41.29 11.77
N ARG A 475 -12.50 -40.45 12.06
CA ARG A 475 -13.83 -40.86 12.61
C ARG A 475 -14.75 -39.70 13.04
N ASP A 476 -16.02 -39.82 12.59
CA ASP A 476 -17.34 -39.52 13.22
C ASP A 476 -17.63 -38.12 13.82
N SER A 477 -18.79 -37.47 13.59
CA SER A 477 -20.16 -38.01 13.53
C SER A 477 -21.19 -36.99 12.99
N SER A 478 -22.16 -37.53 12.25
CA SER A 478 -23.60 -37.21 12.09
C SER A 478 -24.15 -35.76 12.21
N HIS A 479 -24.90 -35.32 11.18
CA HIS A 479 -26.36 -35.15 11.27
C HIS A 479 -27.03 -35.04 9.88
N LEU A 480 -28.06 -35.86 9.69
CA LEU A 480 -28.94 -35.96 8.53
C LEU A 480 -30.05 -34.91 8.57
N ALA A 481 -30.37 -34.30 7.41
CA ALA A 481 -31.72 -33.83 7.10
C ALA A 481 -31.97 -33.87 5.58
N ALA A 482 -32.97 -34.66 5.19
CA ALA A 482 -33.39 -34.91 3.82
C ALA A 482 -34.41 -33.87 3.34
N ALA A 483 -34.33 -33.46 2.07
CA ALA A 483 -35.43 -32.80 1.36
C ALA A 483 -35.51 -33.27 -0.10
N LYS A 484 -36.64 -33.92 -0.41
CA LYS A 484 -37.07 -34.42 -1.73
C LYS A 484 -37.27 -33.25 -2.71
N LYS A 485 -36.67 -33.31 -3.91
CA LYS A 485 -37.08 -32.50 -5.07
C LYS A 485 -37.88 -33.36 -6.06
N LYS A 486 -39.13 -32.98 -6.29
CA LYS A 486 -39.99 -33.43 -7.39
C LYS A 486 -39.54 -32.76 -8.68
N SER A 487 -39.28 -33.54 -9.73
CA SER A 487 -39.17 -33.05 -11.10
C SER A 487 -40.57 -32.95 -11.71
N ALA A 488 -40.84 -31.83 -12.39
CA ALA A 488 -41.98 -31.69 -13.27
C ALA A 488 -41.44 -31.31 -14.65
N HIS A 489 -41.60 -32.22 -15.61
CA HIS A 489 -41.44 -31.94 -17.03
C HIS A 489 -42.49 -30.93 -17.46
N LYS A 490 -42.06 -29.89 -18.18
CA LYS A 490 -42.93 -29.02 -18.96
C LYS A 490 -42.45 -29.07 -20.40
N SER A 491 -43.43 -29.30 -21.27
CA SER A 491 -43.35 -29.50 -22.71
C SER A 491 -42.86 -28.27 -23.45
N ASP A 492 -41.98 -28.52 -24.42
CA ASP A 492 -41.66 -27.63 -25.54
C ASP A 492 -42.88 -27.46 -26.45
N ASP A 493 -43.28 -26.22 -26.69
CA ASP A 493 -43.89 -25.76 -27.94
C ASP A 493 -44.11 -24.25 -27.85
N ASP A 494 -43.25 -23.47 -28.49
CA ASP A 494 -43.60 -22.22 -29.19
C ASP A 494 -42.35 -21.56 -29.80
N ALA A 495 -42.03 -21.95 -31.03
CA ALA A 495 -41.03 -21.29 -31.86
C ALA A 495 -41.59 -19.97 -32.43
N LYS A 496 -41.49 -18.89 -31.66
CA LYS A 496 -41.63 -17.52 -32.17
C LYS A 496 -40.28 -16.97 -32.61
N LYS A 497 -40.24 -16.49 -33.86
CA LYS A 497 -39.18 -15.64 -34.44
C LYS A 497 -38.86 -14.48 -33.49
N THR A 498 -37.86 -14.67 -32.65
CA THR A 498 -37.16 -13.59 -31.98
C THR A 498 -35.99 -13.22 -32.89
N GLY A 499 -35.80 -11.93 -33.16
CA GLY A 499 -34.51 -11.46 -33.64
C GLY A 499 -33.41 -11.91 -32.66
N PRO A 500 -32.13 -11.88 -33.05
CA PRO A 500 -31.05 -12.25 -32.13
C PRO A 500 -31.28 -11.54 -30.80
N ALA A 501 -31.43 -12.33 -29.73
CA ALA A 501 -31.71 -11.79 -28.40
C ALA A 501 -30.62 -10.78 -28.06
N GLU A 502 -31.00 -9.56 -27.65
CA GLU A 502 -30.02 -8.60 -27.16
C GLU A 502 -29.20 -9.28 -26.05
N PRO A 503 -27.86 -9.15 -26.05
CA PRO A 503 -27.04 -9.78 -25.04
C PRO A 503 -27.47 -9.27 -23.66
N VAL A 504 -27.74 -10.19 -22.72
CA VAL A 504 -27.98 -9.84 -21.33
C VAL A 504 -26.62 -9.61 -20.67
N PHE A 505 -26.25 -8.35 -20.49
CA PHE A 505 -25.02 -7.96 -19.81
C PHE A 505 -25.21 -8.06 -18.30
N VAL A 506 -24.31 -8.76 -17.62
CA VAL A 506 -24.24 -8.77 -16.16
C VAL A 506 -23.05 -7.90 -15.78
N ARG A 507 -23.30 -6.78 -15.08
CA ARG A 507 -22.29 -5.78 -14.66
C ARG A 507 -21.61 -5.10 -15.84
N GLY A 508 -22.26 -4.08 -16.38
CA GLY A 508 -21.84 -3.45 -17.64
C GLY A 508 -22.55 -2.14 -17.94
N GLY A 509 -22.31 -1.63 -19.15
CA GLY A 509 -22.98 -0.42 -19.63
C GLY A 509 -23.17 -0.41 -21.14
N LYS A 510 -24.10 0.40 -21.61
CA LYS A 510 -24.44 0.60 -23.02
C LYS A 510 -24.39 2.08 -23.34
N LEU A 511 -23.47 2.45 -24.22
CA LEU A 511 -23.32 3.78 -24.81
C LEU A 511 -23.92 3.76 -26.21
N THR A 512 -24.85 4.66 -26.50
CA THR A 512 -25.39 4.86 -27.85
C THR A 512 -25.16 6.29 -28.28
N VAL A 513 -24.55 6.46 -29.46
CA VAL A 513 -24.29 7.77 -30.06
C VAL A 513 -24.85 7.81 -31.48
N THR A 514 -25.56 8.88 -31.84
CA THR A 514 -26.13 9.07 -33.19
C THR A 514 -25.37 10.14 -33.97
N LYS A 515 -25.52 10.12 -35.30
CA LYS A 515 -24.95 11.14 -36.21
C LYS A 515 -25.48 12.56 -35.92
N GLU A 516 -26.60 12.69 -35.22
CA GLU A 516 -27.17 13.97 -34.79
C GLU A 516 -26.54 14.46 -33.46
N GLY A 517 -25.59 13.71 -32.90
CA GLY A 517 -24.91 14.05 -31.64
C GLY A 517 -25.70 13.69 -30.39
N GLN A 518 -26.78 12.89 -30.51
CA GLN A 518 -27.45 12.36 -29.33
C GLN A 518 -26.57 11.29 -28.67
N CYS A 519 -26.36 11.41 -27.37
CA CYS A 519 -25.57 10.47 -26.58
C CYS A 519 -26.41 9.97 -25.41
N THR A 520 -26.60 8.65 -25.31
CA THR A 520 -27.26 8.00 -24.18
C THR A 520 -26.33 6.95 -23.59
N LEU A 521 -26.28 6.92 -22.26
CA LEU A 521 -25.45 5.98 -21.54
C LEU A 521 -26.24 5.42 -20.36
N VAL A 522 -26.33 4.09 -20.29
CA VAL A 522 -27.06 3.37 -19.24
C VAL A 522 -26.26 2.18 -18.71
N ASN A 523 -26.48 1.80 -17.45
CA ASN A 523 -25.92 0.56 -16.89
C ASN A 523 -26.77 -0.68 -17.27
N GLU A 524 -26.43 -1.84 -16.71
CA GLU A 524 -27.14 -3.09 -16.99
C GLU A 524 -28.61 -3.11 -16.56
N LYS A 525 -29.02 -2.17 -15.70
CA LYS A 525 -30.41 -1.99 -15.25
C LYS A 525 -31.18 -0.97 -16.06
N GLY A 526 -30.55 -0.35 -17.07
CA GLY A 526 -31.13 0.77 -17.82
C GLY A 526 -31.11 2.10 -17.06
N GLU A 527 -30.42 2.18 -15.91
CA GLU A 527 -30.28 3.42 -15.16
C GLU A 527 -29.31 4.35 -15.89
N PRO A 528 -29.65 5.64 -16.08
CA PRO A 528 -28.76 6.59 -16.73
C PRO A 528 -27.43 6.75 -15.97
N LEU A 529 -26.34 6.82 -16.74
CA LEU A 529 -25.00 7.11 -16.24
C LEU A 529 -24.59 8.53 -16.61
N LEU A 530 -23.89 9.18 -15.69
CA LEU A 530 -23.31 10.50 -15.87
C LEU A 530 -22.22 10.45 -16.94
N HIS A 531 -22.25 11.39 -17.87
CA HIS A 531 -21.23 11.51 -18.92
C HIS A 531 -21.15 12.94 -19.45
N ALA A 532 -20.01 13.30 -20.03
CA ALA A 532 -19.86 14.47 -20.88
C ALA A 532 -19.57 14.00 -22.31
N ALA A 533 -20.16 14.65 -23.30
CA ALA A 533 -19.94 14.32 -24.70
C ALA A 533 -19.66 15.57 -25.53
N ALA A 534 -18.76 15.44 -26.51
CA ALA A 534 -18.50 16.42 -27.53
C ALA A 534 -18.58 15.76 -28.90
N PHE A 535 -19.06 16.50 -29.90
CA PHE A 535 -19.44 15.94 -31.19
C PHE A 535 -19.00 16.82 -32.36
N LYS A 536 -18.52 16.19 -33.43
CA LYS A 536 -18.11 16.87 -34.66
C LYS A 536 -18.54 16.09 -35.90
N GLN A 537 -19.44 16.69 -36.68
CA GLN A 537 -19.82 16.18 -38.02
C GLN A 537 -18.73 16.46 -39.04
N ASP A 538 -18.76 15.69 -40.13
CA ASP A 538 -17.89 15.83 -41.31
C ASP A 538 -16.40 15.89 -40.94
N ALA A 539 -16.03 15.14 -39.90
CA ALA A 539 -14.72 15.17 -39.31
C ALA A 539 -13.66 14.48 -40.18
N PHE A 540 -14.08 13.51 -40.99
CA PHE A 540 -13.23 12.80 -41.95
C PHE A 540 -14.07 12.23 -43.10
N LYS A 541 -13.41 11.87 -44.20
CA LYS A 541 -14.02 11.14 -45.31
C LYS A 541 -13.51 9.72 -45.33
N GLN A 542 -14.42 8.76 -45.54
CA GLN A 542 -14.07 7.35 -45.69
C GLN A 542 -14.98 6.71 -46.74
N GLY A 543 -14.40 6.39 -47.89
CA GLY A 543 -15.19 6.05 -49.08
C GLY A 543 -16.09 7.21 -49.50
N ASP A 544 -17.36 6.92 -49.77
CA ASP A 544 -18.38 7.89 -50.20
C ASP A 544 -19.17 8.51 -49.04
N GLY A 545 -18.88 8.13 -47.79
CA GLY A 545 -19.59 8.61 -46.60
C GLY A 545 -18.84 9.71 -45.85
N ASP A 546 -19.59 10.72 -45.38
CA ASP A 546 -19.10 11.69 -44.41
C ASP A 546 -19.09 11.06 -43.01
N GLY A 547 -17.87 10.88 -42.47
CA GLY A 547 -17.64 10.35 -41.13
C GLY A 547 -17.78 11.42 -40.06
N TRP A 548 -18.16 11.01 -38.86
CA TRP A 548 -18.29 11.86 -37.69
C TRP A 548 -17.48 11.33 -36.52
N ILE A 549 -17.16 12.24 -35.60
CA ILE A 549 -16.44 11.94 -34.37
C ILE A 549 -17.30 12.30 -33.16
N ALA A 550 -17.29 11.41 -32.16
CA ALA A 550 -17.78 11.72 -30.82
C ALA A 550 -16.73 11.38 -29.77
N GLU A 551 -16.56 12.25 -28.79
CA GLU A 551 -15.78 12.00 -27.59
C GLU A 551 -16.71 11.95 -26.41
N VAL A 552 -16.61 10.88 -25.61
CA VAL A 552 -17.44 10.69 -24.42
C VAL A 552 -16.53 10.44 -23.22
N ARG A 553 -16.63 11.30 -22.21
CA ARG A 553 -16.00 11.09 -20.90
C ARG A 553 -17.03 10.55 -19.92
N ILE A 554 -16.68 9.46 -19.24
CA ILE A 554 -17.57 8.75 -18.35
C ILE A 554 -16.87 8.52 -17.00
N PRO A 555 -17.38 9.08 -15.89
CA PRO A 555 -16.83 8.87 -14.56
C PRO A 555 -17.12 7.45 -14.04
N TYR A 556 -16.16 6.87 -13.33
CA TYR A 556 -16.27 5.52 -12.78
C TYR A 556 -16.45 5.48 -11.26
N THR A 557 -15.54 6.11 -10.52
CA THR A 557 -15.21 5.65 -9.16
C THR A 557 -15.90 6.43 -8.03
N PHE A 558 -16.19 7.72 -8.20
CA PHE A 558 -16.50 8.58 -7.04
C PHE A 558 -17.85 9.30 -7.07
N VAL A 559 -18.69 9.13 -8.11
CA VAL A 559 -20.03 9.75 -8.13
C VAL A 559 -20.97 8.97 -7.19
N PRO A 560 -21.37 9.50 -6.02
CA PRO A 560 -22.10 8.70 -5.03
C PRO A 560 -23.44 8.18 -5.57
N ALA A 561 -24.14 9.00 -6.37
CA ALA A 561 -25.45 8.69 -6.95
C ALA A 561 -25.40 7.65 -8.09
N GLN A 562 -24.26 7.43 -8.75
CA GLN A 562 -24.17 6.56 -9.93
C GLN A 562 -23.74 5.14 -9.52
N ASN A 563 -24.59 4.13 -9.64
CA ASN A 563 -24.20 2.75 -9.36
C ASN A 563 -22.96 2.32 -10.18
N ALA A 564 -22.12 1.46 -9.59
CA ALA A 564 -20.95 0.95 -10.32
C ALA A 564 -21.40 0.12 -11.53
N TRP A 565 -20.73 0.34 -12.65
CA TRP A 565 -21.02 -0.30 -13.93
C TRP A 565 -19.74 -0.94 -14.44
N ILE A 566 -18.71 -0.12 -14.74
CA ILE A 566 -17.32 -0.52 -14.96
C ILE A 566 -16.39 0.43 -14.18
N ASN A 567 -15.12 0.02 -13.99
CA ASN A 567 -14.15 0.78 -13.20
C ASN A 567 -12.77 0.84 -13.88
N GLY A 568 -12.01 1.91 -13.65
CA GLY A 568 -10.64 2.03 -14.13
C GLY A 568 -9.67 1.40 -13.13
N VAL A 569 -9.37 0.10 -13.25
CA VAL A 569 -8.34 -0.56 -12.42
C VAL A 569 -7.31 -1.22 -13.31
N ASP A 570 -6.04 -1.01 -12.99
CA ASP A 570 -4.94 -1.74 -13.61
C ASP A 570 -5.17 -3.26 -13.60
N PHE A 571 -4.97 -3.89 -14.75
CA PHE A 571 -5.23 -5.30 -15.05
C PHE A 571 -6.72 -5.72 -14.99
N GLY A 572 -7.65 -4.77 -14.82
CA GLY A 572 -9.08 -5.01 -15.01
C GLY A 572 -9.38 -5.34 -16.47
N ARG A 573 -10.13 -6.43 -16.69
CA ARG A 573 -10.47 -6.94 -18.03
C ARG A 573 -11.96 -6.79 -18.32
N TYR A 574 -12.27 -6.33 -19.53
CA TYR A 574 -13.63 -6.04 -19.97
C TYR A 574 -13.86 -6.55 -21.38
N ARG A 575 -15.07 -7.00 -21.67
CA ARG A 575 -15.56 -7.28 -23.01
C ARG A 575 -16.23 -6.03 -23.56
N VAL A 576 -15.77 -5.58 -24.72
CA VAL A 576 -16.30 -4.40 -25.41
C VAL A 576 -16.86 -4.83 -26.75
N GLY A 577 -18.17 -4.60 -26.95
CA GLY A 577 -18.87 -4.88 -28.20
C GLY A 577 -19.22 -3.60 -28.93
N ILE A 578 -19.16 -3.62 -30.27
CA ILE A 578 -19.57 -2.51 -31.13
C ILE A 578 -20.72 -3.01 -32.02
N ASP A 579 -21.92 -2.47 -31.80
CA ASP A 579 -23.17 -2.95 -32.37
C ASP A 579 -23.30 -4.49 -32.22
N ASN A 580 -23.40 -5.21 -33.35
CA ASN A 580 -23.52 -6.66 -33.40
C ASN A 580 -22.18 -7.37 -33.70
N ALA A 581 -21.06 -6.64 -33.69
CA ALA A 581 -19.75 -7.24 -33.90
C ALA A 581 -19.34 -8.14 -32.72
N PRO A 582 -18.49 -9.16 -32.95
CA PRO A 582 -17.92 -9.94 -31.86
C PRO A 582 -17.24 -9.04 -30.82
N GLN A 583 -17.51 -9.30 -29.55
CA GLN A 583 -16.88 -8.58 -28.46
C GLN A 583 -15.37 -8.80 -28.47
N GLN A 584 -14.62 -7.74 -28.23
CA GLN A 584 -13.18 -7.78 -28.03
C GLN A 584 -12.89 -7.65 -26.55
N ILE A 585 -11.88 -8.38 -26.06
CA ILE A 585 -11.42 -8.23 -24.69
C ILE A 585 -10.45 -7.06 -24.63
N VAL A 586 -10.63 -6.20 -23.64
CA VAL A 586 -9.75 -5.07 -23.35
C VAL A 586 -9.19 -5.18 -21.93
N CYS A 587 -7.96 -4.74 -21.73
CA CYS A 587 -7.28 -4.73 -20.45
C CYS A 587 -6.79 -3.31 -20.12
N ILE A 588 -7.23 -2.77 -18.98
CA ILE A 588 -6.78 -1.46 -18.52
C ILE A 588 -5.39 -1.58 -17.92
N ARG A 589 -4.47 -0.70 -18.32
CA ARG A 589 -3.07 -0.79 -17.87
C ARG A 589 -2.30 0.52 -17.95
N SER A 590 -1.67 0.87 -16.85
CA SER A 590 -0.65 1.89 -16.69
C SER A 590 0.65 1.44 -17.32
N GLU A 591 1.40 2.38 -17.89
CA GLU A 591 2.79 2.16 -18.27
C GLU A 591 3.69 2.14 -17.03
N ALA A 592 4.81 1.42 -17.10
CA ALA A 592 5.79 1.37 -16.02
C ALA A 592 6.30 2.76 -15.62
N SER A 593 6.45 3.68 -16.59
CA SER A 593 6.83 5.09 -16.37
C SER A 593 5.82 5.84 -15.51
N ARG A 594 4.51 5.62 -15.73
CA ARG A 594 3.44 6.20 -14.92
C ARG A 594 3.49 5.65 -13.50
N VAL A 595 3.61 4.33 -13.34
CA VAL A 595 3.72 3.69 -12.02
C VAL A 595 4.92 4.23 -11.25
N GLN A 596 6.08 4.31 -11.90
CA GLN A 596 7.29 4.88 -11.31
C GLN A 596 7.06 6.32 -10.84
N LYS A 597 6.50 7.19 -11.70
CA LYS A 597 6.19 8.58 -11.36
C LYS A 597 5.24 8.70 -10.17
N GLN A 598 4.20 7.85 -10.11
CA GLN A 598 3.25 7.86 -8.99
C GLN A 598 3.90 7.43 -7.67
N LEU A 599 4.78 6.43 -7.70
CA LEU A 599 5.57 6.03 -6.54
C LEU A 599 6.55 7.12 -6.11
N GLU A 600 7.26 7.77 -7.05
CA GLU A 600 8.14 8.92 -6.76
C GLU A 600 7.38 10.09 -6.12
N ASN A 601 6.22 10.46 -6.68
CA ASN A 601 5.35 11.49 -6.12
C ASN A 601 4.89 11.13 -4.71
N SER A 602 4.54 9.87 -4.47
CA SER A 602 4.12 9.38 -3.16
C SER A 602 5.24 9.50 -2.11
N VAL A 603 6.48 9.13 -2.48
CA VAL A 603 7.67 9.25 -1.62
C VAL A 603 7.96 10.71 -1.29
N LEU A 604 8.13 11.56 -2.31
CA LEU A 604 8.46 12.97 -2.13
C LEU A 604 7.34 13.75 -1.43
N GLY A 605 6.08 13.42 -1.73
CA GLY A 605 4.93 14.02 -1.08
C GLY A 605 4.86 13.66 0.40
N THR A 606 5.19 12.42 0.77
CA THR A 606 5.35 12.02 2.18
C THR A 606 6.40 12.87 2.87
N ILE A 607 7.57 13.05 2.28
CA ILE A 607 8.64 13.88 2.85
C ILE A 607 8.18 15.35 2.98
N ASP A 608 7.56 15.93 1.95
CA ASP A 608 7.06 17.31 1.97
C ASP A 608 5.97 17.53 3.01
N PHE A 609 4.96 16.66 3.02
CA PHE A 609 3.83 16.74 3.94
C PHE A 609 4.32 16.72 5.39
N TRP A 610 5.11 15.70 5.78
CA TRP A 610 5.56 15.55 7.15
C TRP A 610 6.63 16.57 7.55
N SER A 611 7.41 17.10 6.61
CA SER A 611 8.29 18.25 6.88
C SER A 611 7.53 19.52 7.22
N ARG A 612 6.38 19.77 6.55
CA ARG A 612 5.52 20.90 6.90
C ARG A 612 4.90 20.73 8.28
N ILE A 613 4.42 19.52 8.61
CA ILE A 613 3.90 19.22 9.95
C ILE A 613 4.99 19.39 11.02
N TRP A 614 6.19 18.87 10.79
CA TRP A 614 7.34 19.06 11.67
C TRP A 614 7.64 20.54 11.92
N LYS A 615 7.69 21.34 10.86
CA LYS A 615 7.95 22.78 10.96
C LYS A 615 6.85 23.52 11.73
N GLU A 616 5.59 23.10 11.57
CA GLU A 616 4.45 23.71 12.26
C GLU A 616 4.38 23.33 13.74
N ARG A 617 4.68 22.06 14.08
CA ARG A 617 4.38 21.49 15.39
C ARG A 617 5.60 21.15 16.24
N GLY A 618 6.77 21.04 15.63
CA GLY A 618 7.99 20.57 16.27
C GLY A 618 7.96 19.08 16.65
N ILE A 619 6.97 18.34 16.17
CA ILE A 619 6.79 16.88 16.36
C ILE A 619 6.20 16.24 15.10
N ILE A 620 6.40 14.93 14.96
CA ILE A 620 5.63 14.07 14.05
C ILE A 620 4.53 13.39 14.86
N PRO A 621 3.27 13.85 14.78
CA PRO A 621 2.18 13.25 15.54
C PRO A 621 1.79 11.88 14.95
N SER A 622 1.31 10.96 15.79
CA SER A 622 0.73 9.69 15.35
C SER A 622 -0.43 9.92 14.38
N GLY A 623 -1.30 10.88 14.72
CA GLY A 623 -2.43 11.30 13.91
C GLY A 623 -2.48 12.81 13.72
N TRP A 624 -2.75 13.23 12.49
CA TRP A 624 -2.96 14.61 12.09
C TRP A 624 -4.40 14.83 11.63
N HIS A 625 -5.03 15.88 12.16
CA HIS A 625 -6.42 16.17 11.82
C HIS A 625 -6.57 16.92 10.50
N THR A 626 -7.68 16.65 9.83
CA THR A 626 -8.27 17.56 8.85
C THR A 626 -9.07 18.65 9.57
N PRO A 627 -9.35 19.81 8.92
CA PRO A 627 -10.21 20.85 9.51
C PRO A 627 -11.59 20.37 9.98
N THR A 628 -12.04 19.18 9.56
CA THR A 628 -13.36 18.61 9.85
C THR A 628 -13.36 17.62 11.01
N ALA A 629 -12.21 17.31 11.62
CA ALA A 629 -12.12 16.39 12.75
C ALA A 629 -11.18 16.92 13.85
N PRO A 630 -11.56 16.95 15.14
CA PRO A 630 -10.62 17.28 16.21
C PRO A 630 -9.67 16.10 16.49
N ALA A 631 -8.35 16.33 16.48
CA ALA A 631 -7.33 15.27 16.61
C ALA A 631 -7.30 14.51 17.95
N GLY A 632 -8.02 14.98 18.98
CA GLY A 632 -8.18 14.26 20.24
C GLY A 632 -6.83 13.78 20.83
N ALA A 633 -6.75 12.49 21.16
CA ALA A 633 -5.56 11.87 21.76
C ALA A 633 -4.40 11.61 20.79
N TRP A 634 -4.54 11.92 19.50
CA TRP A 634 -3.57 11.54 18.46
C TRP A 634 -2.55 12.61 18.09
N GLU A 635 -2.64 13.80 18.69
CA GLU A 635 -1.63 14.86 18.59
C GLU A 635 -0.32 14.56 19.36
N ILE A 636 -0.09 13.28 19.66
CA ILE A 636 1.05 12.81 20.43
C ILE A 636 2.13 12.35 19.45
N SER A 637 3.38 12.64 19.75
CA SER A 637 4.52 12.19 18.96
C SER A 637 4.64 10.67 18.99
N ASP A 638 4.90 10.01 17.86
CA ASP A 638 5.03 8.54 17.75
C ASP A 638 6.37 8.12 17.12
N THR A 639 7.17 7.33 17.85
CA THR A 639 8.50 6.83 17.43
C THR A 639 8.46 6.10 16.09
N GLY A 640 7.44 5.28 15.83
CA GLY A 640 7.30 4.54 14.56
C GLY A 640 7.19 5.50 13.36
N GLY A 641 6.44 6.58 13.53
CA GLY A 641 6.36 7.68 12.55
C GLY A 641 7.71 8.28 12.18
N TYR A 642 8.57 8.58 13.16
CA TYR A 642 9.93 9.08 12.90
C TYR A 642 10.77 8.04 12.15
N ALA A 643 10.72 6.79 12.59
CA ALA A 643 11.48 5.70 11.98
C ALA A 643 11.17 5.56 10.48
N HIS A 644 9.88 5.51 10.13
CA HIS A 644 9.45 5.37 8.74
C HIS A 644 9.82 6.58 7.88
N LEU A 645 9.80 7.80 8.42
CA LEU A 645 10.23 9.00 7.70
C LEU A 645 11.74 9.03 7.47
N ILE A 646 12.55 8.70 8.49
CA ILE A 646 14.00 8.55 8.34
C ILE A 646 14.32 7.52 7.27
N GLN A 647 13.63 6.37 7.29
CA GLN A 647 13.81 5.31 6.30
C GLN A 647 13.37 5.72 4.89
N THR A 648 12.27 6.48 4.76
CA THR A 648 11.80 7.03 3.48
C THR A 648 12.86 7.93 2.86
N MET A 649 13.41 8.87 3.65
CA MET A 649 14.44 9.79 3.18
C MET A 649 15.75 9.06 2.82
N ALA A 650 16.19 8.12 3.66
CA ALA A 650 17.41 7.35 3.41
C ALA A 650 17.31 6.52 2.11
N LEU A 651 16.22 5.79 1.91
CA LEU A 651 16.00 4.99 0.70
C LEU A 651 15.79 5.86 -0.54
N TRP A 652 15.16 7.03 -0.38
CA TRP A 652 15.06 8.00 -1.46
C TRP A 652 16.44 8.50 -1.90
N MET A 653 17.36 8.79 -0.97
CA MET A 653 18.74 9.15 -1.35
C MET A 653 19.45 8.01 -2.08
N ILE A 654 19.30 6.77 -1.61
CA ILE A 654 19.85 5.59 -2.29
C ILE A 654 19.33 5.49 -3.74
N TYR A 655 18.03 5.74 -3.92
CA TYR A 655 17.41 5.80 -5.24
C TYR A 655 17.93 6.95 -6.11
N GLN A 656 18.10 8.16 -5.55
CA GLN A 656 18.69 9.32 -6.24
C GLN A 656 20.12 9.04 -6.69
N ASP A 657 20.90 8.32 -5.88
CA ASP A 657 22.27 7.91 -6.18
C ASP A 657 22.34 6.78 -7.23
N GLY A 658 21.19 6.25 -7.68
CA GLY A 658 21.11 5.21 -8.70
C GLY A 658 21.46 3.81 -8.20
N HIS A 659 21.37 3.59 -6.89
CA HIS A 659 21.71 2.33 -6.24
C HIS A 659 20.47 1.58 -5.75
N ARG A 660 20.64 0.27 -5.54
CA ARG A 660 19.69 -0.57 -4.80
C ARG A 660 20.23 -0.79 -3.40
N GLU A 661 19.34 -0.91 -2.40
CA GLU A 661 19.77 -1.10 -1.01
C GLU A 661 20.66 -2.35 -0.83
N TRP A 662 20.28 -3.49 -1.43
CA TRP A 662 21.07 -4.72 -1.33
C TRP A 662 22.46 -4.60 -1.98
N GLN A 663 22.64 -3.74 -2.99
CA GLN A 663 23.97 -3.47 -3.56
C GLN A 663 24.84 -2.75 -2.54
N ILE A 664 24.27 -1.73 -1.87
CA ILE A 664 24.97 -0.99 -0.83
C ILE A 664 25.30 -1.90 0.35
N ILE A 665 24.37 -2.76 0.78
CA ILE A 665 24.62 -3.73 1.85
C ILE A 665 25.79 -4.64 1.46
N ARG A 666 25.80 -5.20 0.25
CA ARG A 666 26.89 -6.05 -0.23
C ARG A 666 28.24 -5.31 -0.21
N ASP A 667 28.26 -4.07 -0.67
CA ASP A 667 29.49 -3.28 -0.80
C ASP A 667 30.01 -2.80 0.58
N GLN A 668 29.10 -2.59 1.54
CA GLN A 668 29.41 -2.18 2.91
C GLN A 668 29.49 -3.36 3.89
N PHE A 669 29.26 -4.59 3.44
CA PHE A 669 29.18 -5.77 4.31
C PHE A 669 30.51 -5.98 5.06
N PRO A 670 30.52 -6.00 6.40
CA PRO A 670 31.77 -6.06 7.15
C PRO A 670 32.60 -7.32 6.86
N LYS A 671 33.90 -7.16 6.58
CA LYS A 671 34.82 -8.30 6.39
C LYS A 671 35.08 -9.08 7.67
N ALA A 672 35.01 -8.40 8.82
CA ALA A 672 35.13 -8.98 10.16
C ALA A 672 33.96 -8.50 11.02
N PRO A 673 33.60 -9.25 12.08
CA PRO A 673 32.63 -8.79 13.07
C PRO A 673 32.99 -7.40 13.64
N ASN A 674 32.00 -6.53 13.71
CA ASN A 674 32.04 -5.24 14.37
C ASN A 674 31.09 -5.28 15.58
N PRO A 675 31.49 -5.94 16.69
CA PRO A 675 30.61 -6.18 17.82
C PRO A 675 30.23 -4.87 18.49
N CYS A 676 28.98 -4.79 18.95
CA CYS A 676 28.50 -3.64 19.70
C CYS A 676 29.12 -3.63 21.10
N PRO A 677 29.30 -2.43 21.69
CA PRO A 677 29.69 -2.34 23.09
C PRO A 677 28.70 -3.09 23.99
N ALA A 678 29.21 -3.72 25.04
CA ALA A 678 28.36 -4.27 26.09
C ALA A 678 27.55 -3.16 26.77
N LEU A 679 26.40 -3.52 27.35
CA LEU A 679 25.66 -2.60 28.21
C LEU A 679 26.54 -2.10 29.36
N PRO A 680 26.36 -0.85 29.82
CA PRO A 680 27.08 -0.34 30.97
C PRO A 680 26.90 -1.25 32.20
N PRO A 681 27.92 -1.47 33.04
CA PRO A 681 27.79 -2.29 34.24
C PRO A 681 26.66 -1.85 35.17
N SER A 682 26.38 -0.54 35.24
CA SER A 682 25.25 -0.01 36.01
C SER A 682 23.90 -0.48 35.48
N VAL A 683 23.75 -0.66 34.16
CA VAL A 683 22.54 -1.19 33.54
C VAL A 683 22.40 -2.67 33.84
N LEU A 684 23.47 -3.46 33.69
CA LEU A 684 23.47 -4.89 34.02
C LEU A 684 23.11 -5.12 35.50
N LYS A 685 23.65 -4.29 36.40
CA LYS A 685 23.28 -4.29 37.82
C LYS A 685 21.81 -3.93 38.03
N ALA A 686 21.31 -2.89 37.37
CA ALA A 686 19.89 -2.50 37.45
C ALA A 686 18.94 -3.57 36.90
N GLN A 687 19.41 -4.38 35.95
CA GLN A 687 18.71 -5.52 35.38
C GLN A 687 18.85 -6.81 36.20
N GLY A 688 19.71 -6.84 37.23
CA GLY A 688 19.96 -8.03 38.04
C GLY A 688 20.81 -9.11 37.37
N LEU A 689 21.61 -8.73 36.36
CA LEU A 689 22.48 -9.63 35.59
C LEU A 689 23.96 -9.60 36.05
N GLN A 690 24.27 -8.86 37.12
CA GLN A 690 25.63 -8.72 37.68
C GLN A 690 25.78 -9.43 39.03
#